data_AF-A0AA36EFT6-F1
#
_entry.id   AF-A0AA36EFT6-F1
#
_cell.length_a   1.000
_cell.length_b   1.000
_cell.length_c   1.000
_cell.angle_alpha   90.00
_cell.angle_beta   90.00
_cell.angle_gamma   90.00
#
_symmetry.space_group_name_H-M   'P 1'
#
loop_
_entity.id
_entity.type
_entity.pdbx_description
1 polymer ?
#
loop_
_entity_poly.entity_id
_entity_poly.type
_entity_poly.pdbx_seq_one_letter_code
_entity_poly.pdbx_strand_id
1 'polypeptide(L)'
;MATSVENRNFRHELGVSAAGVVRSESPIRGFNYPAAAREFMTPKKLPPETYESSDDEEDEGDYRDAIKKSNSELESSVFDSRDQGTADQWIERNQSMVRLTGKHPFNAEPPLTKLMQHGFITPAPLHYVRNHGPVPNATWEDWTVEICGLVKRPARFNMTQLVNEFPSREFPVSLVCAGNRRKEQNLTKQTIGFNWGAAGIATSVWKGVPLVSILKRCGIYSRKKGALNVCFEGAENLPGGGGSKYGTSIKIEVAMDPARDIILAYMQNGEKLLPDHGFPVRMIIPGCIGGRMVKWLKRIIVTTPESENYYHYKDNRVLPSHVDAELANSEGWWYKPEYIINELNINSVITTPCHEEILPINSWTTQRPYTLRGYAYSGGGKNVTRVEVTMDGGETWNVCTLDHKEKPTRYAKYWCWCFWSLEVEVLDLLSTKEIAVRAWDETLNTQPDKLIWNLMGMMNNCWFRVKTNMCKPHKGEIGIVFEHPTQPGNQSGGWMAREKHLEISTELAHPTLKKSVSSPFMNTTSLTFTMSEVKKHTSADSAWIVIHGHIYDCTSFLKDHPGGSDSILINAGTDCTEEFDAIHSDKAKKLLEEYRIGELITTGYSSDSAASSPNNSVHGATNYIASHLATIKEITPTRNVALIPREKIPCKLVSKTSVSHDVRLFRFALPSSDHVLGLPVGKHIFLYATIDDKLCMRAYTPTSTIDEVGYFELLVKIYFKGVEPKFPNGGLMSQYLESMTLGSLLEIKGPLGHIEYIGGTGITPIYQVMQAILKDPEDDTEMYVVYANRTEDDILLREELDAWVYKYKERVKVWYVVSKSIREGWKYSEGFITEDVMREHIPKASEDTLALACGPPPMIQFAINPNLEKLGYDINNSLLVF
;
A
#
# COMPACT_ATOMS: atom_id res chain seq x y z
N MET A 1 -17.26 33.74 32.58
CA MET A 1 -18.43 34.34 33.24
C MET A 1 -19.65 34.02 32.40
N ALA A 2 -20.71 33.55 33.04
CA ALA A 2 -21.90 32.94 32.46
C ALA A 2 -22.97 33.96 32.04
N THR A 3 -23.87 33.53 31.14
CA THR A 3 -25.35 33.68 31.08
C THR A 3 -25.79 33.55 29.60
N SER A 4 -26.33 32.41 29.13
CA SER A 4 -27.71 31.88 29.20
C SER A 4 -28.82 32.85 28.78
N VAL A 5 -29.69 32.46 27.84
CA VAL A 5 -31.17 32.29 27.98
C VAL A 5 -31.81 31.86 26.63
N GLU A 6 -32.34 30.64 26.67
CA GLU A 6 -33.61 30.06 26.17
C GLU A 6 -34.19 30.15 24.74
N ASN A 7 -34.54 28.93 24.31
CA ASN A 7 -35.49 28.46 23.29
C ASN A 7 -36.91 29.07 23.36
N ARG A 8 -37.55 29.23 22.19
CA ARG A 8 -39.01 29.03 22.05
C ARG A 8 -39.39 28.29 20.76
N ASN A 9 -40.15 27.23 20.98
CA ASN A 9 -40.86 26.37 20.02
C ASN A 9 -41.95 27.13 19.24
N PHE A 10 -42.19 26.72 17.99
CA PHE A 10 -43.50 26.88 17.35
C PHE A 10 -44.04 25.53 16.87
N ARG A 11 -45.22 25.18 17.38
CA ARG A 11 -46.05 24.04 16.97
C ARG A 11 -46.98 24.44 15.83
N HIS A 12 -47.22 23.47 14.96
CA HIS A 12 -48.33 23.35 14.02
C HIS A 12 -49.69 23.30 14.73
N GLU A 13 -50.74 23.89 14.15
CA GLU A 13 -52.09 23.29 14.14
C GLU A 13 -53.00 23.88 13.04
N LEU A 14 -53.91 23.03 12.58
CA LEU A 14 -54.84 23.15 11.45
C LEU A 14 -56.18 23.80 11.85
N GLY A 15 -56.91 24.38 10.88
CA GLY A 15 -58.29 24.85 11.12
C GLY A 15 -59.05 25.30 9.85
N VAL A 16 -59.98 24.44 9.42
CA VAL A 16 -60.89 24.42 8.25
C VAL A 16 -61.98 25.53 8.21
N SER A 17 -62.49 25.86 6.99
CA SER A 17 -63.92 26.09 6.58
C SER A 17 -64.12 27.37 5.72
N ALA A 18 -64.28 27.31 4.38
CA ALA A 18 -65.47 27.00 3.55
C ALA A 18 -66.57 28.11 3.45
N ALA A 19 -66.73 28.72 2.25
CA ALA A 19 -67.98 29.24 1.67
C ALA A 19 -67.77 29.62 0.17
N GLY A 20 -68.74 29.34 -0.71
CA GLY A 20 -68.60 29.35 -2.18
C GLY A 20 -69.42 30.41 -2.96
N VAL A 21 -69.96 29.97 -4.13
CA VAL A 21 -70.70 30.69 -5.22
C VAL A 21 -69.78 31.05 -6.42
N VAL A 22 -69.78 30.41 -7.62
CA VAL A 22 -70.77 30.03 -8.68
C VAL A 22 -71.00 31.10 -9.77
N ARG A 23 -70.56 30.81 -11.02
CA ARG A 23 -71.20 31.00 -12.38
C ARG A 23 -70.12 30.97 -13.49
N SER A 24 -70.09 29.98 -14.41
CA SER A 24 -70.82 29.83 -15.71
C SER A 24 -70.23 30.75 -16.82
N GLU A 25 -69.94 30.40 -18.08
CA GLU A 25 -70.43 29.39 -19.03
C GLU A 25 -69.40 29.05 -20.16
N SER A 26 -69.62 27.85 -20.72
CA SER A 26 -69.29 27.21 -22.01
C SER A 26 -69.35 28.08 -23.32
N PRO A 27 -68.98 27.59 -24.55
CA PRO A 27 -69.31 26.24 -25.04
C PRO A 27 -68.40 25.47 -26.02
N ILE A 28 -68.76 24.18 -26.03
CA ILE A 28 -68.39 23.04 -26.86
C ILE A 28 -69.04 23.15 -28.25
N ARG A 29 -68.39 22.57 -29.27
CA ARG A 29 -69.07 21.98 -30.43
C ARG A 29 -68.55 20.57 -30.69
N GLY A 30 -69.43 19.58 -30.61
CA GLY A 30 -69.18 18.20 -31.04
C GLY A 30 -69.67 17.96 -32.47
N PHE A 31 -69.32 16.81 -33.06
CA PHE A 31 -70.26 15.72 -33.40
C PHE A 31 -69.59 14.58 -34.20
N ASN A 32 -70.09 13.37 -33.92
CA ASN A 32 -70.28 12.18 -34.75
C ASN A 32 -69.13 11.18 -35.05
N TYR A 33 -69.35 9.96 -34.55
CA TYR A 33 -68.81 8.68 -35.04
C TYR A 33 -69.59 8.17 -36.26
N PRO A 34 -68.94 7.35 -37.10
CA PRO A 34 -69.50 6.03 -37.40
C PRO A 34 -68.47 4.90 -37.24
N ALA A 35 -68.98 3.71 -36.91
CA ALA A 35 -68.21 2.47 -36.77
C ALA A 35 -67.97 1.78 -38.12
N ALA A 36 -66.75 1.30 -38.38
CA ALA A 36 -66.48 0.13 -39.22
C ALA A 36 -65.02 -0.37 -39.10
N ALA A 37 -64.91 -1.69 -38.92
CA ALA A 37 -63.87 -2.62 -39.37
C ALA A 37 -62.40 -2.47 -38.90
N ARG A 38 -61.89 -3.62 -38.44
CA ARG A 38 -60.51 -3.92 -38.02
C ARG A 38 -59.55 -3.95 -39.21
N GLU A 39 -58.41 -3.29 -39.10
CA GLU A 39 -57.14 -3.71 -39.69
C GLU A 39 -55.99 -3.46 -38.71
N PHE A 40 -55.12 -4.46 -38.55
CA PHE A 40 -53.93 -4.42 -37.71
C PHE A 40 -52.90 -3.45 -38.31
N MET A 41 -52.63 -2.32 -37.64
CA MET A 41 -51.48 -1.46 -37.94
C MET A 41 -50.48 -1.49 -36.76
N THR A 42 -49.24 -1.75 -37.12
CA THR A 42 -48.03 -1.73 -36.30
C THR A 42 -47.86 -0.42 -35.50
N PRO A 43 -47.26 -0.43 -34.30
CA PRO A 43 -47.10 0.79 -33.51
C PRO A 43 -46.16 1.76 -34.21
N LYS A 44 -46.68 2.94 -34.59
CA LYS A 44 -45.86 4.09 -35.02
C LYS A 44 -44.86 4.45 -33.92
N LYS A 45 -43.58 4.49 -34.28
CA LYS A 45 -42.52 5.12 -33.47
C LYS A 45 -42.96 6.54 -33.10
N LEU A 46 -43.05 6.83 -31.81
CA LEU A 46 -42.99 8.21 -31.31
C LEU A 46 -41.66 8.84 -31.79
N PRO A 47 -41.63 10.13 -32.17
CA PRO A 47 -40.39 10.77 -32.56
C PRO A 47 -39.41 10.73 -31.38
N PRO A 48 -38.10 10.56 -31.61
CA PRO A 48 -37.12 10.78 -30.56
C PRO A 48 -37.23 12.25 -30.13
N GLU A 49 -37.36 12.52 -28.82
CA GLU A 49 -36.95 13.81 -28.30
C GLU A 49 -35.47 13.98 -28.67
N THR A 50 -35.21 14.89 -29.59
CA THR A 50 -33.87 15.28 -30.01
C THR A 50 -33.18 15.93 -28.83
N TYR A 51 -32.26 15.18 -28.20
CA TYR A 51 -31.18 15.78 -27.45
C TYR A 51 -30.28 16.42 -28.50
N GLU A 52 -30.44 17.73 -28.72
CA GLU A 52 -29.60 18.50 -29.63
C GLU A 52 -28.14 18.38 -29.15
N SER A 53 -27.27 17.84 -30.03
CA SER A 53 -25.87 17.49 -29.76
C SER A 53 -24.90 18.40 -30.51
N SER A 54 -25.27 19.65 -30.79
CA SER A 54 -24.49 20.52 -31.69
C SER A 54 -23.24 21.13 -31.05
N ASP A 55 -23.14 21.14 -29.72
CA ASP A 55 -22.02 21.80 -29.01
C ASP A 55 -20.94 20.81 -28.51
N ASP A 56 -21.17 19.49 -28.65
CA ASP A 56 -20.30 18.42 -28.12
C ASP A 56 -19.17 18.01 -29.10
N GLU A 57 -19.25 18.35 -30.39
CA GLU A 57 -18.31 17.83 -31.41
C GLU A 57 -16.88 18.42 -31.32
N GLU A 58 -16.71 19.66 -30.88
CA GLU A 58 -15.38 20.28 -30.71
C GLU A 58 -14.62 19.70 -29.50
N ASP A 59 -15.31 19.41 -28.39
CA ASP A 59 -14.70 18.90 -27.16
C ASP A 59 -14.33 17.40 -27.23
N GLU A 60 -15.05 16.60 -28.03
CA GLU A 60 -14.63 15.23 -28.32
C GLU A 60 -13.26 15.19 -29.03
N GLY A 61 -12.89 16.23 -29.78
CA GLY A 61 -11.58 16.37 -30.41
C GLY A 61 -10.44 16.50 -29.39
N ASP A 62 -10.59 17.41 -28.41
CA ASP A 62 -9.56 17.73 -27.42
C ASP A 62 -9.26 16.54 -26.50
N TYR A 63 -10.29 15.85 -26.00
CA TYR A 63 -10.08 14.68 -25.15
C TYR A 63 -9.47 13.50 -25.90
N ARG A 64 -9.82 13.29 -27.18
CA ARG A 64 -9.21 12.22 -27.99
C ARG A 64 -7.71 12.44 -28.17
N ASP A 65 -7.28 13.67 -28.38
CA ASP A 65 -5.86 13.98 -28.53
C ASP A 65 -5.12 13.90 -27.19
N ALA A 66 -5.75 14.32 -26.08
CA ALA A 66 -5.24 14.08 -24.73
C ALA A 66 -5.07 12.58 -24.44
N ILE A 67 -6.05 11.74 -24.79
CA ILE A 67 -5.98 10.28 -24.64
C ILE A 67 -4.83 9.69 -25.46
N LYS A 68 -4.70 10.06 -26.75
CA LYS A 68 -3.62 9.57 -27.61
C LYS A 68 -2.25 9.93 -27.05
N LYS A 69 -2.05 11.19 -26.65
CA LYS A 69 -0.80 11.65 -26.05
C LYS A 69 -0.50 10.85 -24.79
N SER A 70 -1.47 10.77 -23.89
CA SER A 70 -1.33 10.09 -22.60
C SER A 70 -0.99 8.61 -22.76
N ASN A 71 -1.58 7.93 -23.74
CA ASN A 71 -1.26 6.53 -24.07
C ASN A 71 0.09 6.36 -24.76
N SER A 72 0.57 7.33 -25.55
CA SER A 72 1.86 7.24 -26.25
C SER A 72 3.07 7.32 -25.32
N GLU A 73 2.90 7.96 -24.17
CA GLU A 73 3.93 8.13 -23.13
C GLU A 73 3.87 7.01 -22.07
N LEU A 74 2.93 6.07 -22.20
CA LEU A 74 2.64 5.05 -21.19
C LEU A 74 3.44 3.77 -21.42
N GLU A 75 4.09 3.29 -20.35
CA GLU A 75 4.73 1.97 -20.30
C GLU A 75 3.69 0.83 -20.43
N SER A 76 4.03 -0.22 -21.16
CA SER A 76 3.18 -1.40 -21.31
C SER A 76 2.83 -2.05 -19.97
N SER A 77 1.60 -2.54 -19.84
CA SER A 77 1.20 -3.37 -18.70
C SER A 77 1.80 -4.76 -18.84
N VAL A 78 2.08 -5.42 -17.72
CA VAL A 78 2.66 -6.77 -17.69
C VAL A 78 2.04 -7.62 -16.57
N PHE A 79 2.23 -8.92 -16.63
CA PHE A 79 1.92 -9.80 -15.50
C PHE A 79 2.85 -9.51 -14.32
N ASP A 80 2.26 -9.13 -13.18
CA ASP A 80 3.00 -8.90 -11.95
C ASP A 80 3.30 -10.25 -11.28
N SER A 81 4.58 -10.55 -11.04
CA SER A 81 5.00 -11.80 -10.39
C SER A 81 4.38 -11.97 -8.99
N ARG A 82 4.02 -10.87 -8.32
CA ARG A 82 3.33 -10.88 -7.03
C ARG A 82 1.91 -11.43 -7.14
N ASP A 83 1.28 -11.42 -8.31
CA ASP A 83 -0.06 -11.97 -8.51
C ASP A 83 -0.06 -13.49 -8.75
N GLN A 84 1.10 -14.12 -8.98
CA GLN A 84 1.19 -15.57 -9.20
C GLN A 84 0.55 -16.36 -8.05
N GLY A 85 -0.34 -17.30 -8.36
CA GLY A 85 -1.07 -18.08 -7.35
C GLY A 85 -2.23 -17.33 -6.68
N THR A 86 -2.60 -16.14 -7.17
CA THR A 86 -3.87 -15.48 -6.83
C THR A 86 -4.90 -15.68 -7.94
N ALA A 87 -6.16 -15.38 -7.65
CA ALA A 87 -7.23 -15.37 -8.64
C ALA A 87 -7.03 -14.32 -9.75
N ASP A 88 -6.17 -13.32 -9.53
CA ASP A 88 -5.92 -12.20 -10.43
C ASP A 88 -4.65 -12.39 -11.29
N GLN A 89 -3.98 -13.54 -11.22
CA GLN A 89 -2.71 -13.80 -11.93
C GLN A 89 -2.76 -13.65 -13.46
N TRP A 90 -3.96 -13.61 -14.03
CA TRP A 90 -4.22 -13.47 -15.47
C TRP A 90 -4.35 -12.02 -15.92
N ILE A 91 -4.20 -11.04 -15.02
CA ILE A 91 -4.38 -9.62 -15.31
C ILE A 91 -3.01 -8.95 -15.45
N GLU A 92 -2.82 -8.23 -16.56
CA GLU A 92 -1.67 -7.35 -16.75
C GLU A 92 -1.92 -5.99 -16.09
N ARG A 93 -0.92 -5.49 -15.36
CA ARG A 93 -0.98 -4.22 -14.63
C ARG A 93 0.26 -3.38 -14.95
N ASN A 94 0.13 -2.06 -14.93
CA ASN A 94 1.27 -1.17 -15.14
C ASN A 94 2.22 -1.27 -13.93
N GLN A 95 3.50 -1.51 -14.18
CA GLN A 95 4.50 -1.78 -13.13
C GLN A 95 4.74 -0.59 -12.19
N SER A 96 4.49 0.63 -12.67
CA SER A 96 4.72 1.84 -11.88
C SER A 96 3.68 2.06 -10.78
N MET A 97 2.54 1.35 -10.83
CA MET A 97 1.50 1.44 -9.82
C MET A 97 2.02 1.07 -8.44
N VAL A 98 1.80 1.96 -7.45
CA VAL A 98 2.18 1.71 -6.06
C VAL A 98 1.11 0.83 -5.42
N ARG A 99 1.46 -0.42 -5.17
CA ARG A 99 0.59 -1.38 -4.49
C ARG A 99 0.43 -1.01 -3.02
N LEU A 100 -0.82 -0.88 -2.57
CA LEU A 100 -1.21 -0.39 -1.24
C LEU A 100 -1.58 -1.51 -0.27
N THR A 101 -1.90 -2.69 -0.80
CA THR A 101 -2.18 -3.92 -0.05
C THR A 101 -1.07 -4.94 -0.29
N GLY A 102 -1.10 -6.06 0.44
CA GLY A 102 -0.20 -7.18 0.18
C GLY A 102 -0.49 -7.88 -1.15
N LYS A 103 -0.52 -9.22 -1.15
CA LYS A 103 -0.69 -9.99 -2.38
C LYS A 103 -2.09 -9.85 -3.01
N HIS A 104 -3.13 -9.92 -2.21
CA HIS A 104 -4.52 -9.89 -2.66
C HIS A 104 -5.43 -9.47 -1.49
N PRO A 105 -6.51 -8.69 -1.71
CA PRO A 105 -6.98 -8.14 -2.98
C PRO A 105 -6.09 -7.01 -3.51
N PHE A 106 -6.08 -6.80 -4.82
CA PHE A 106 -5.26 -5.76 -5.45
C PHE A 106 -5.84 -4.36 -5.19
N ASN A 107 -5.04 -3.50 -4.56
CA ASN A 107 -5.33 -2.09 -4.40
C ASN A 107 -4.06 -1.30 -4.68
N ALA A 108 -4.14 -0.29 -5.54
CA ALA A 108 -2.98 0.47 -5.98
C ALA A 108 -3.36 1.90 -6.37
N GLU A 109 -2.41 2.82 -6.20
CA GLU A 109 -2.49 4.18 -6.76
C GLU A 109 -1.29 4.45 -7.66
N PRO A 110 -1.42 5.30 -8.70
CA PRO A 110 -0.26 5.73 -9.48
C PRO A 110 0.67 6.58 -8.60
N PRO A 111 1.98 6.63 -8.89
CA PRO A 111 2.85 7.65 -8.31
C PRO A 111 2.27 9.04 -8.60
N LEU A 112 2.19 9.91 -7.58
CA LEU A 112 1.54 11.21 -7.72
C LEU A 112 2.17 12.06 -8.84
N THR A 113 3.48 11.97 -9.02
CA THR A 113 4.21 12.65 -10.10
C THR A 113 3.81 12.13 -11.47
N LYS A 114 3.76 10.81 -11.67
CA LYS A 114 3.29 10.18 -12.92
C LYS A 114 1.83 10.56 -13.20
N LEU A 115 0.95 10.54 -12.20
CA LEU A 115 -0.45 10.96 -12.35
C LEU A 115 -0.54 12.37 -12.93
N MET A 116 0.25 13.31 -12.40
CA MET A 116 0.21 14.71 -12.84
C MET A 116 0.93 14.95 -14.18
N GLN A 117 1.92 14.12 -14.55
CA GLN A 117 2.58 14.19 -15.86
C GLN A 117 1.60 13.94 -17.01
N HIS A 118 0.66 13.01 -16.82
CA HIS A 118 -0.38 12.70 -17.82
C HIS A 118 -1.49 13.76 -17.91
N GLY A 119 -1.52 14.74 -17.00
CA GLY A 119 -2.44 15.87 -17.06
C GLY A 119 -3.90 15.48 -16.82
N PHE A 120 -4.82 16.09 -17.58
CA PHE A 120 -6.25 16.08 -17.27
C PHE A 120 -6.90 14.70 -17.39
N ILE A 121 -6.49 13.88 -18.37
CA ILE A 121 -7.00 12.52 -18.59
C ILE A 121 -5.91 11.50 -18.22
N THR A 122 -6.19 10.72 -17.19
CA THR A 122 -5.35 9.62 -16.71
C THR A 122 -5.48 8.41 -17.64
N PRO A 123 -4.37 7.79 -18.09
CA PRO A 123 -4.41 6.53 -18.83
C PRO A 123 -5.10 5.43 -18.01
N ALA A 124 -5.86 4.56 -18.67
CA ALA A 124 -6.60 3.51 -17.98
C ALA A 124 -5.69 2.57 -17.12
N PRO A 125 -4.48 2.19 -17.57
CA PRO A 125 -3.56 1.40 -16.73
C PRO A 125 -2.98 2.12 -15.51
N LEU A 126 -3.04 3.46 -15.46
CA LEU A 126 -2.63 4.27 -14.30
C LEU A 126 -3.82 4.74 -13.45
N HIS A 127 -5.05 4.51 -13.90
CA HIS A 127 -6.24 4.80 -13.10
C HIS A 127 -6.20 3.94 -11.83
N TYR A 128 -6.31 4.58 -10.66
CA TYR A 128 -6.17 3.88 -9.38
C TYR A 128 -7.10 2.66 -9.28
N VAL A 129 -6.63 1.59 -8.64
CA VAL A 129 -7.41 0.35 -8.49
C VAL A 129 -7.79 0.15 -7.04
N ARG A 130 -9.09 -0.05 -6.80
CA ARG A 130 -9.61 -0.53 -5.52
C ARG A 130 -10.46 -1.77 -5.77
N ASN A 131 -9.97 -2.94 -5.33
CA ASN A 131 -10.73 -4.19 -5.32
C ASN A 131 -10.94 -4.67 -3.89
N HIS A 132 -12.16 -5.11 -3.57
CA HIS A 132 -12.47 -5.76 -2.28
C HIS A 132 -12.18 -7.27 -2.29
N GLY A 133 -11.96 -7.86 -3.47
CA GLY A 133 -11.71 -9.28 -3.67
C GLY A 133 -11.22 -9.57 -5.09
N PRO A 134 -11.35 -10.82 -5.56
CA PRO A 134 -10.91 -11.24 -6.89
C PRO A 134 -11.64 -10.49 -8.01
N VAL A 135 -10.92 -10.25 -9.09
CA VAL A 135 -11.49 -9.71 -10.34
C VAL A 135 -12.17 -10.85 -11.11
N PRO A 136 -13.48 -10.73 -11.42
CA PRO A 136 -14.15 -11.69 -12.28
C PRO A 136 -13.50 -11.78 -13.66
N ASN A 137 -13.15 -12.99 -14.09
CA ASN A 137 -12.74 -13.27 -15.46
C ASN A 137 -13.98 -13.33 -16.37
N ALA A 138 -14.38 -12.17 -16.87
CA ALA A 138 -15.59 -11.98 -17.65
C ALA A 138 -15.31 -12.01 -19.16
N THR A 139 -16.29 -12.46 -19.94
CA THR A 139 -16.35 -12.30 -21.41
C THR A 139 -17.44 -11.30 -21.77
N TRP A 140 -17.35 -10.69 -22.96
CA TRP A 140 -18.35 -9.72 -23.42
C TRP A 140 -19.69 -10.40 -23.72
N GLU A 141 -19.63 -11.58 -24.32
CA GLU A 141 -20.75 -12.33 -24.88
C GLU A 141 -21.63 -12.97 -23.79
N ASP A 142 -21.02 -13.44 -22.70
CA ASP A 142 -21.74 -14.14 -21.62
C ASP A 142 -22.27 -13.19 -20.54
N TRP A 143 -21.89 -11.91 -20.61
CA TRP A 143 -22.27 -10.95 -19.58
C TRP A 143 -23.68 -10.41 -19.79
N THR A 144 -24.42 -10.39 -18.69
CA THR A 144 -25.77 -9.83 -18.63
C THR A 144 -25.97 -8.99 -17.37
N VAL A 145 -26.75 -7.92 -17.52
CA VAL A 145 -27.22 -7.06 -16.42
C VAL A 145 -28.73 -7.24 -16.28
N GLU A 146 -29.16 -7.62 -15.08
CA GLU A 146 -30.58 -7.77 -14.73
C GLU A 146 -31.14 -6.50 -14.10
N ILE A 147 -32.32 -6.08 -14.54
CA ILE A 147 -33.10 -4.99 -13.95
C ILE A 147 -34.38 -5.58 -13.38
N CYS A 148 -34.55 -5.48 -12.06
CA CYS A 148 -35.69 -6.09 -11.37
C CYS A 148 -36.18 -5.27 -10.15
N GLY A 149 -37.02 -5.87 -9.31
CA GLY A 149 -37.68 -5.20 -8.19
C GLY A 149 -38.92 -4.41 -8.62
N LEU A 150 -39.04 -3.18 -8.14
CA LEU A 150 -40.18 -2.27 -8.34
C LEU A 150 -40.18 -1.63 -9.75
N VAL A 151 -40.25 -2.48 -10.77
CA VAL A 151 -40.35 -2.13 -12.19
C VAL A 151 -41.51 -2.90 -12.84
N LYS A 152 -42.14 -2.33 -13.88
CA LYS A 152 -43.25 -2.99 -14.59
C LYS A 152 -42.80 -4.17 -15.46
N ARG A 153 -41.60 -4.06 -16.04
CA ARG A 153 -41.04 -5.02 -16.99
C ARG A 153 -39.61 -5.37 -16.58
N PRO A 154 -39.44 -6.27 -15.60
CA PRO A 154 -38.12 -6.82 -15.29
C PRO A 154 -37.49 -7.39 -16.56
N ALA A 155 -36.20 -7.15 -16.74
CA ALA A 155 -35.49 -7.53 -17.96
C ALA A 155 -34.04 -7.88 -17.66
N ARG A 156 -33.42 -8.65 -18.56
CA ARG A 156 -32.00 -8.95 -18.54
C ARG A 156 -31.44 -8.55 -19.91
N PHE A 157 -30.45 -7.67 -19.93
CA PHE A 157 -29.79 -7.22 -21.16
C PHE A 157 -28.39 -7.80 -21.22
N ASN A 158 -28.03 -8.40 -22.35
CA ASN A 158 -26.62 -8.71 -22.64
C ASN A 158 -25.88 -7.44 -23.11
N MET A 159 -24.56 -7.52 -23.23
CA MET A 159 -23.75 -6.37 -23.63
C MET A 159 -24.10 -5.83 -25.03
N THR A 160 -24.38 -6.70 -26.00
CA THR A 160 -24.82 -6.30 -27.34
C THR A 160 -26.12 -5.49 -27.31
N GLN A 161 -27.08 -5.91 -26.48
CA GLN A 161 -28.34 -5.17 -26.31
C GLN A 161 -28.13 -3.84 -25.59
N LEU A 162 -27.28 -3.80 -24.55
CA LEU A 162 -26.96 -2.55 -23.86
C LEU A 162 -26.37 -1.51 -24.82
N VAL A 163 -25.41 -1.91 -25.66
CA VAL A 163 -24.75 -0.99 -26.60
C VAL A 163 -25.64 -0.59 -27.77
N ASN A 164 -26.44 -1.51 -28.32
CA ASN A 164 -27.18 -1.27 -29.56
C ASN A 164 -28.62 -0.77 -29.35
N GLU A 165 -29.28 -1.11 -28.23
CA GLU A 165 -30.69 -0.77 -28.01
C GLU A 165 -30.89 0.54 -27.24
N PHE A 166 -29.84 1.12 -26.66
CA PHE A 166 -29.91 2.32 -25.83
C PHE A 166 -29.01 3.46 -26.35
N PRO A 167 -29.40 4.73 -26.13
CA PRO A 167 -28.50 5.83 -26.40
C PRO A 167 -27.28 5.76 -25.47
N SER A 168 -26.11 6.13 -25.99
CA SER A 168 -24.89 6.25 -25.19
C SER A 168 -24.55 7.72 -24.92
N ARG A 169 -23.78 7.95 -23.86
CA ARG A 169 -23.13 9.23 -23.57
C ARG A 169 -21.66 8.98 -23.30
N GLU A 170 -20.83 9.96 -23.64
CA GLU A 170 -19.39 9.93 -23.48
C GLU A 170 -18.92 11.28 -22.92
N PHE A 171 -18.26 11.27 -21.75
CA PHE A 171 -17.80 12.50 -21.08
C PHE A 171 -16.76 12.18 -19.99
N PRO A 172 -15.89 13.13 -19.61
CA PRO A 172 -14.90 12.91 -18.55
C PRO A 172 -15.51 12.91 -17.15
N VAL A 173 -14.98 12.07 -16.26
CA VAL A 173 -15.36 12.02 -14.83
C VAL A 173 -14.13 11.71 -13.99
N SER A 174 -13.91 12.49 -12.93
CA SER A 174 -12.96 12.16 -11.87
C SER A 174 -13.57 11.15 -10.90
N LEU A 175 -12.94 9.98 -10.78
CA LEU A 175 -13.25 8.99 -9.75
C LEU A 175 -12.33 9.24 -8.56
N VAL A 176 -12.90 9.21 -7.36
CA VAL A 176 -12.14 9.41 -6.11
C VAL A 176 -12.51 8.34 -5.11
N CYS A 177 -11.50 7.67 -4.55
CA CYS A 177 -11.67 6.75 -3.44
C CYS A 177 -12.07 7.52 -2.19
N ALA A 178 -13.07 7.07 -1.44
CA ALA A 178 -13.39 7.63 -0.12
C ALA A 178 -12.19 7.60 0.84
N GLY A 179 -11.23 6.71 0.61
CA GLY A 179 -9.99 6.58 1.36
C GLY A 179 -8.83 7.44 0.89
N ASN A 180 -8.97 8.29 -0.14
CA ASN A 180 -7.89 9.15 -0.59
C ASN A 180 -7.32 9.96 0.59
N ARG A 181 -5.99 10.07 0.68
CA ARG A 181 -5.24 10.70 1.78
C ARG A 181 -5.41 10.02 3.17
N ARG A 182 -5.76 8.73 3.23
CA ARG A 182 -5.93 8.00 4.51
C ARG A 182 -4.63 7.90 5.33
N LYS A 183 -3.46 7.80 4.69
CA LYS A 183 -2.20 7.60 5.43
C LYS A 183 -1.90 8.75 6.41
N GLU A 184 -2.28 9.98 6.08
CA GLU A 184 -2.20 11.14 6.99
C GLU A 184 -2.97 10.89 8.30
N GLN A 185 -4.17 10.27 8.21
CA GLN A 185 -4.93 9.89 9.41
C GLN A 185 -4.24 8.75 10.17
N ASN A 186 -3.77 7.71 9.48
CA ASN A 186 -3.10 6.55 10.10
C ASN A 186 -1.81 6.93 10.85
N LEU A 187 -1.09 7.96 10.39
CA LEU A 187 0.07 8.46 11.12
C LEU A 187 -0.31 9.15 12.43
N THR A 188 -1.45 9.84 12.48
CA THR A 188 -1.98 10.45 13.71
C THR A 188 -2.57 9.41 14.66
N LYS A 189 -3.47 8.56 14.14
CA LYS A 189 -4.11 7.46 14.88
C LYS A 189 -4.54 6.38 13.89
N GLN A 190 -4.17 5.14 14.17
CA GLN A 190 -4.46 4.01 13.28
C GLN A 190 -5.97 3.86 13.04
N THR A 191 -6.36 3.78 11.76
CA THR A 191 -7.72 3.49 11.28
C THR A 191 -7.83 2.03 10.86
N ILE A 192 -9.02 1.58 10.47
CA ILE A 192 -9.23 0.21 9.97
C ILE A 192 -8.88 0.02 8.48
N GLY A 193 -8.46 1.08 7.78
CA GLY A 193 -8.17 1.05 6.35
C GLY A 193 -6.68 1.15 6.03
N PHE A 194 -6.31 0.62 4.85
CA PHE A 194 -4.93 0.68 4.32
C PHE A 194 -4.54 2.08 3.80
N ASN A 195 -3.23 2.28 3.63
CA ASN A 195 -2.56 3.58 3.47
C ASN A 195 -2.61 4.14 2.04
N TRP A 196 -3.71 4.80 1.65
CA TRP A 196 -3.69 5.66 0.45
C TRP A 196 -2.83 6.90 0.69
N GLY A 197 -2.06 7.26 -0.33
CA GLY A 197 -1.45 8.58 -0.45
C GLY A 197 -2.46 9.58 -1.01
N ALA A 198 -1.98 10.56 -1.76
CA ALA A 198 -2.80 11.59 -2.38
C ALA A 198 -3.20 11.25 -3.84
N ALA A 199 -2.93 10.04 -4.31
CA ALA A 199 -3.26 9.60 -5.68
C ALA A 199 -4.42 8.60 -5.72
N GLY A 200 -5.28 8.54 -4.69
CA GLY A 200 -6.55 7.81 -4.71
C GLY A 200 -7.63 8.48 -5.56
N ILE A 201 -7.25 9.02 -6.71
CA ILE A 201 -8.05 9.80 -7.66
C ILE A 201 -7.51 9.59 -9.08
N ALA A 202 -8.39 9.55 -10.07
CA ALA A 202 -8.03 9.57 -11.48
C ALA A 202 -9.21 10.06 -12.35
N THR A 203 -8.92 10.65 -13.50
CA THR A 203 -9.93 11.18 -14.43
C THR A 203 -9.86 10.44 -15.75
N SER A 204 -10.99 9.91 -16.21
CA SER A 204 -11.09 9.23 -17.50
C SER A 204 -12.30 9.73 -18.27
N VAL A 205 -12.29 9.58 -19.59
CA VAL A 205 -13.49 9.69 -20.42
C VAL A 205 -14.25 8.37 -20.35
N TRP A 206 -15.53 8.41 -19.97
CA TRP A 206 -16.36 7.21 -19.82
C TRP A 206 -17.48 7.22 -20.84
N LYS A 207 -17.66 6.10 -21.54
CA LYS A 207 -18.80 5.91 -22.46
C LYS A 207 -19.72 4.80 -21.97
N GLY A 208 -21.01 5.09 -21.96
CA GLY A 208 -22.01 4.21 -21.35
C GLY A 208 -23.45 4.56 -21.63
N VAL A 209 -24.35 3.69 -21.17
CA VAL A 209 -25.81 3.89 -21.27
C VAL A 209 -26.32 4.69 -20.07
N PRO A 210 -27.09 5.78 -20.25
CA PRO A 210 -27.72 6.48 -19.13
C PRO A 210 -28.63 5.56 -18.31
N LEU A 211 -28.42 5.50 -16.99
CA LEU A 211 -29.22 4.70 -16.06
C LEU A 211 -30.72 5.01 -16.17
N VAL A 212 -31.05 6.30 -16.32
CA VAL A 212 -32.44 6.78 -16.48
C VAL A 212 -33.14 6.15 -17.69
N SER A 213 -32.42 5.92 -18.80
CA SER A 213 -32.97 5.33 -20.02
C SER A 213 -33.35 3.86 -19.78
N ILE A 214 -32.51 3.11 -19.07
CA ILE A 214 -32.75 1.72 -18.70
C ILE A 214 -33.93 1.60 -17.72
N LEU A 215 -33.96 2.41 -16.66
CA LEU A 215 -35.04 2.40 -15.68
C LEU A 215 -36.40 2.79 -16.31
N LYS A 216 -36.42 3.79 -17.21
CA LYS A 216 -37.60 4.14 -18.00
C LYS A 216 -38.03 3.00 -18.92
N ARG A 217 -37.09 2.35 -19.61
CA ARG A 217 -37.36 1.18 -20.48
C ARG A 217 -38.02 0.04 -19.70
N CYS A 218 -37.55 -0.28 -18.50
CA CYS A 218 -38.16 -1.29 -17.62
C CYS A 218 -39.46 -0.81 -16.93
N GLY A 219 -39.80 0.47 -17.05
CA GLY A 219 -41.02 1.05 -16.49
C GLY A 219 -40.97 1.10 -14.96
N ILE A 220 -39.93 1.72 -14.40
CA ILE A 220 -39.78 1.96 -12.96
C ILE A 220 -41.06 2.50 -12.32
N TYR A 221 -41.41 2.00 -11.13
CA TYR A 221 -42.55 2.49 -10.37
C TYR A 221 -42.27 3.88 -9.78
N SER A 222 -43.33 4.63 -9.51
CA SER A 222 -43.24 5.91 -8.81
C SER A 222 -42.95 5.73 -7.33
N ARG A 223 -42.43 6.76 -6.65
CA ARG A 223 -42.29 6.81 -5.18
C ARG A 223 -43.56 6.44 -4.41
N LYS A 224 -44.73 6.90 -4.89
CA LYS A 224 -46.04 6.54 -4.30
C LYS A 224 -46.34 5.04 -4.29
N LYS A 225 -45.64 4.27 -5.13
CA LYS A 225 -45.73 2.80 -5.23
C LYS A 225 -44.53 2.09 -4.57
N GLY A 226 -43.79 2.79 -3.71
CA GLY A 226 -42.70 2.22 -2.91
C GLY A 226 -41.32 2.27 -3.55
N ALA A 227 -41.16 2.70 -4.80
CA ALA A 227 -39.83 2.80 -5.42
C ALA A 227 -39.07 4.00 -4.85
N LEU A 228 -38.15 3.77 -3.92
CA LEU A 228 -37.41 4.81 -3.20
C LEU A 228 -35.89 4.73 -3.41
N ASN A 229 -35.37 3.53 -3.67
CA ASN A 229 -33.94 3.29 -3.83
C ASN A 229 -33.67 2.45 -5.09
N VAL A 230 -32.45 2.60 -5.60
CA VAL A 230 -31.91 1.79 -6.69
C VAL A 230 -30.63 1.14 -6.18
N CYS A 231 -30.68 -0.17 -5.97
CA CYS A 231 -29.57 -0.99 -5.53
C CYS A 231 -28.77 -1.52 -6.72
N PHE A 232 -27.45 -1.60 -6.55
CA PHE A 232 -26.50 -2.12 -7.52
C PHE A 232 -25.74 -3.27 -6.89
N GLU A 233 -25.55 -4.36 -7.63
CA GLU A 233 -24.84 -5.56 -7.18
C GLU A 233 -23.82 -6.01 -8.23
N GLY A 234 -22.59 -6.25 -7.78
CA GLY A 234 -21.47 -6.76 -8.56
C GLY A 234 -21.49 -8.29 -8.70
N ALA A 235 -20.45 -8.85 -9.31
CA ALA A 235 -20.32 -10.29 -9.56
C ALA A 235 -19.44 -11.01 -8.54
N GLU A 236 -18.58 -10.30 -7.82
CA GLU A 236 -17.54 -10.85 -6.98
C GLU A 236 -18.13 -11.52 -5.74
N ASN A 237 -17.68 -12.73 -5.40
CA ASN A 237 -17.94 -13.29 -4.07
C ASN A 237 -16.92 -12.69 -3.12
N LEU A 238 -17.38 -11.89 -2.16
CA LEU A 238 -16.50 -11.21 -1.23
C LEU A 238 -16.69 -11.77 0.18
N PRO A 239 -15.63 -11.75 1.00
CA PRO A 239 -15.67 -12.31 2.33
C PRO A 239 -16.71 -11.68 3.27
N GLY A 240 -16.82 -10.36 3.23
CA GLY A 240 -17.72 -9.60 4.10
C GLY A 240 -19.18 -10.05 4.00
N GLY A 241 -19.88 -10.06 5.14
CA GLY A 241 -21.28 -10.47 5.22
C GLY A 241 -21.53 -11.95 4.97
N GLY A 242 -20.54 -12.82 5.22
CA GLY A 242 -20.66 -14.26 5.04
C GLY A 242 -20.63 -14.70 3.57
N GLY A 243 -19.77 -14.09 2.75
CA GLY A 243 -19.68 -14.41 1.32
C GLY A 243 -20.56 -13.54 0.41
N SER A 244 -20.87 -12.30 0.81
CA SER A 244 -21.79 -11.42 0.05
C SER A 244 -21.14 -10.85 -1.22
N LYS A 245 -21.97 -10.49 -2.21
CA LYS A 245 -21.53 -9.70 -3.37
C LYS A 245 -21.16 -8.29 -2.95
N TYR A 246 -20.34 -7.58 -3.73
CA TYR A 246 -20.27 -6.12 -3.55
C TYR A 246 -21.62 -5.50 -3.93
N GLY A 247 -22.17 -4.66 -3.06
CA GLY A 247 -23.44 -4.01 -3.36
C GLY A 247 -23.67 -2.73 -2.57
N THR A 248 -24.44 -1.83 -3.16
CA THR A 248 -24.79 -0.53 -2.57
C THR A 248 -26.07 0.02 -3.20
N SER A 249 -26.49 1.23 -2.82
CA SER A 249 -27.66 1.87 -3.41
C SER A 249 -27.51 3.38 -3.46
N ILE A 250 -28.31 4.00 -4.33
CA ILE A 250 -28.60 5.42 -4.33
C ILE A 250 -30.11 5.64 -4.25
N LYS A 251 -30.52 6.85 -3.86
CA LYS A 251 -31.93 7.23 -3.87
C LYS A 251 -32.46 7.35 -5.30
N ILE A 252 -33.75 7.05 -5.49
CA ILE A 252 -34.40 7.15 -6.79
C ILE A 252 -34.36 8.57 -7.38
N GLU A 253 -34.38 9.62 -6.54
CA GLU A 253 -34.26 11.00 -7.01
C GLU A 253 -32.92 11.23 -7.69
N VAL A 254 -31.85 10.65 -7.15
CA VAL A 254 -30.50 10.73 -7.75
C VAL A 254 -30.42 9.89 -9.01
N ALA A 255 -30.95 8.66 -8.98
CA ALA A 255 -30.93 7.73 -10.11
C ALA A 255 -31.72 8.23 -11.34
N MET A 256 -32.79 9.00 -11.12
CA MET A 256 -33.69 9.49 -12.16
C MET A 256 -33.44 10.95 -12.57
N ASP A 257 -32.53 11.65 -11.89
CA ASP A 257 -32.18 13.03 -12.20
C ASP A 257 -31.28 13.10 -13.45
N PRO A 258 -31.77 13.66 -14.58
CA PRO A 258 -30.97 13.79 -15.78
C PRO A 258 -29.76 14.72 -15.63
N ALA A 259 -29.70 15.53 -14.58
CA ALA A 259 -28.55 16.39 -14.27
C ALA A 259 -27.40 15.66 -13.55
N ARG A 260 -27.55 14.37 -13.23
CA ARG A 260 -26.54 13.57 -12.53
C ARG A 260 -25.67 12.73 -13.45
N ASP A 261 -25.98 12.67 -14.74
CA ASP A 261 -25.19 11.98 -15.79
C ASP A 261 -24.79 10.54 -15.41
N ILE A 262 -25.66 9.80 -14.71
CA ILE A 262 -25.34 8.44 -14.26
C ILE A 262 -25.41 7.48 -15.43
N ILE A 263 -24.32 6.74 -15.67
CA ILE A 263 -24.21 5.78 -16.76
C ILE A 263 -23.80 4.38 -16.30
N LEU A 264 -24.20 3.37 -17.07
CA LEU A 264 -23.58 2.06 -17.12
C LEU A 264 -22.46 2.13 -18.16
N ALA A 265 -21.24 2.37 -17.71
CA ALA A 265 -20.08 2.50 -18.58
C ALA A 265 -19.57 1.13 -19.05
N TYR A 266 -19.25 1.03 -20.33
CA TYR A 266 -18.65 -0.16 -20.97
C TYR A 266 -17.34 0.18 -21.72
N MET A 267 -16.97 1.47 -21.76
CA MET A 267 -15.70 1.95 -22.29
C MET A 267 -15.08 3.02 -21.38
N GLN A 268 -13.75 3.06 -21.37
CA GLN A 268 -12.91 4.02 -20.66
C GLN A 268 -11.82 4.48 -21.63
N ASN A 269 -11.71 5.80 -21.81
CA ASN A 269 -10.77 6.45 -22.73
C ASN A 269 -10.82 5.90 -24.16
N GLY A 270 -12.03 5.67 -24.69
CA GLY A 270 -12.23 5.18 -26.06
C GLY A 270 -12.01 3.67 -26.27
N GLU A 271 -11.60 2.93 -25.24
CA GLU A 271 -11.40 1.47 -25.28
C GLU A 271 -12.37 0.75 -24.35
N LYS A 272 -12.55 -0.57 -24.55
CA LYS A 272 -13.31 -1.40 -23.59
C LYS A 272 -12.66 -1.32 -22.20
N LEU A 273 -13.48 -1.42 -21.15
CA LEU A 273 -12.98 -1.41 -19.78
C LEU A 273 -11.87 -2.44 -19.57
N LEU A 274 -10.84 -2.09 -18.80
CA LEU A 274 -9.88 -3.08 -18.29
C LEU A 274 -10.53 -3.97 -17.21
N PRO A 275 -10.04 -5.21 -17.00
CA PRO A 275 -10.57 -6.11 -15.97
C PRO A 275 -10.70 -5.47 -14.59
N ASP A 276 -9.62 -4.85 -14.09
CA ASP A 276 -9.58 -4.16 -12.79
C ASP A 276 -10.59 -3.01 -12.68
N HIS A 277 -10.99 -2.44 -13.82
CA HIS A 277 -11.92 -1.31 -13.90
C HIS A 277 -13.36 -1.73 -14.19
N GLY A 278 -13.69 -3.02 -14.10
CA GLY A 278 -15.06 -3.50 -14.12
C GLY A 278 -15.54 -4.04 -15.47
N PHE A 279 -14.63 -4.50 -16.32
CA PHE A 279 -15.00 -5.18 -17.57
C PHE A 279 -16.06 -6.28 -17.34
N PRO A 280 -17.14 -6.35 -18.12
CA PRO A 280 -17.44 -5.52 -19.30
C PRO A 280 -18.30 -4.28 -19.02
N VAL A 281 -18.86 -4.13 -17.82
CA VAL A 281 -19.75 -3.01 -17.48
C VAL A 281 -19.71 -2.64 -15.99
N ARG A 282 -19.69 -1.33 -15.72
CA ARG A 282 -19.73 -0.77 -14.37
C ARG A 282 -20.70 0.40 -14.26
N MET A 283 -21.06 0.76 -13.03
CA MET A 283 -21.68 2.05 -12.74
C MET A 283 -20.63 3.17 -12.74
N ILE A 284 -21.00 4.34 -13.27
CA ILE A 284 -20.34 5.64 -13.06
C ILE A 284 -21.39 6.61 -12.53
N ILE A 285 -21.11 7.21 -11.37
CA ILE A 285 -22.02 8.13 -10.66
C ILE A 285 -21.26 9.42 -10.37
N PRO A 286 -21.19 10.36 -11.32
CA PRO A 286 -20.37 11.56 -11.21
C PRO A 286 -20.57 12.36 -9.92
N GLY A 287 -19.47 12.86 -9.34
CA GLY A 287 -19.48 13.62 -8.09
C GLY A 287 -19.71 12.82 -6.81
N CYS A 288 -19.89 11.48 -6.90
CA CYS A 288 -19.96 10.58 -5.76
C CYS A 288 -18.63 9.84 -5.52
N ILE A 289 -18.43 9.30 -4.33
CA ILE A 289 -17.29 8.43 -4.04
C ILE A 289 -17.28 7.18 -4.93
N GLY A 290 -16.10 6.68 -5.26
CA GLY A 290 -15.92 5.47 -6.06
C GLY A 290 -16.60 4.22 -5.46
N GLY A 291 -16.82 4.17 -4.14
CA GLY A 291 -17.56 3.08 -3.47
C GLY A 291 -19.04 2.98 -3.87
N ARG A 292 -19.63 3.97 -4.56
CA ARG A 292 -20.99 3.85 -5.14
C ARG A 292 -20.99 3.34 -6.58
N MET A 293 -19.82 3.33 -7.23
CA MET A 293 -19.64 3.02 -8.64
C MET A 293 -19.32 1.54 -8.85
N VAL A 294 -20.29 0.68 -8.54
CA VAL A 294 -20.17 -0.79 -8.58
C VAL A 294 -19.57 -1.27 -9.90
N LYS A 295 -18.46 -2.01 -9.81
CA LYS A 295 -17.79 -2.69 -10.92
C LYS A 295 -18.41 -4.06 -11.16
N TRP A 296 -18.15 -4.62 -12.35
CA TRP A 296 -18.64 -5.95 -12.73
C TRP A 296 -20.15 -6.08 -12.44
N LEU A 297 -20.92 -5.11 -12.94
CA LEU A 297 -22.32 -4.94 -12.58
C LEU A 297 -23.15 -6.12 -13.09
N LYS A 298 -23.92 -6.75 -12.18
CA LYS A 298 -24.82 -7.86 -12.51
C LYS A 298 -26.28 -7.51 -12.36
N ARG A 299 -26.64 -6.69 -11.35
CA ARG A 299 -28.05 -6.41 -11.05
C ARG A 299 -28.27 -4.95 -10.67
N ILE A 300 -29.40 -4.43 -11.13
CA ILE A 300 -29.99 -3.16 -10.75
C ILE A 300 -31.38 -3.46 -10.20
N ILE A 301 -31.62 -3.15 -8.94
CA ILE A 301 -32.84 -3.55 -8.23
C ILE A 301 -33.51 -2.31 -7.68
N VAL A 302 -34.75 -2.04 -8.09
CA VAL A 302 -35.52 -0.92 -7.54
C VAL A 302 -36.25 -1.40 -6.28
N THR A 303 -36.04 -0.73 -5.16
CA THR A 303 -36.48 -1.19 -3.84
C THR A 303 -37.14 -0.07 -3.03
N THR A 304 -37.85 -0.45 -1.97
CA THR A 304 -38.31 0.47 -0.92
C THR A 304 -37.18 0.78 0.08
N PRO A 305 -36.56 -0.21 0.75
CA PRO A 305 -35.41 0.07 1.62
C PRO A 305 -34.15 0.36 0.81
N GLU A 306 -33.15 0.96 1.47
CA GLU A 306 -31.78 1.02 0.95
C GLU A 306 -31.15 -0.39 0.86
N SER A 307 -29.98 -0.49 0.25
CA SER A 307 -29.28 -1.76 0.09
C SER A 307 -28.94 -2.36 1.45
N GLU A 308 -29.36 -3.59 1.71
CA GLU A 308 -29.00 -4.30 2.95
C GLU A 308 -27.61 -4.95 2.89
N ASN A 309 -26.87 -4.69 1.81
CA ASN A 309 -25.56 -5.30 1.58
C ASN A 309 -24.55 -4.91 2.68
N TYR A 310 -23.72 -5.87 3.08
CA TYR A 310 -22.68 -5.68 4.09
C TYR A 310 -21.82 -4.43 3.82
N TYR A 311 -21.37 -4.25 2.58
CA TYR A 311 -20.51 -3.12 2.18
C TYR A 311 -21.25 -1.78 2.10
N HIS A 312 -22.58 -1.77 2.11
CA HIS A 312 -23.36 -0.54 2.24
C HIS A 312 -23.40 -0.02 3.69
N TYR A 313 -23.44 -0.94 4.66
CA TYR A 313 -23.48 -0.58 6.08
C TYR A 313 -22.10 -0.50 6.73
N LYS A 314 -21.26 -1.51 6.53
CA LYS A 314 -19.97 -1.70 7.23
C LYS A 314 -18.78 -1.03 6.53
N ASP A 315 -19.01 -0.30 5.45
CA ASP A 315 -17.99 0.41 4.69
C ASP A 315 -18.50 1.78 4.21
N ASN A 316 -17.59 2.67 3.77
CA ASN A 316 -17.89 3.96 3.16
C ASN A 316 -18.77 4.90 4.02
N ARG A 317 -18.37 5.08 5.29
CA ARG A 317 -18.99 6.01 6.24
C ARG A 317 -17.96 6.90 6.94
N VAL A 318 -18.36 8.14 7.25
CA VAL A 318 -17.60 9.02 8.15
C VAL A 318 -18.31 9.08 9.49
N LEU A 319 -17.83 8.27 10.44
CA LEU A 319 -18.32 8.29 11.82
C LEU A 319 -17.68 9.43 12.62
N PRO A 320 -18.34 9.96 13.67
CA PRO A 320 -17.74 10.95 14.55
C PRO A 320 -16.41 10.49 15.15
N SER A 321 -15.47 11.41 15.36
CA SER A 321 -14.08 11.09 15.74
C SER A 321 -13.90 10.32 17.06
N HIS A 322 -14.88 10.39 17.96
CA HIS A 322 -14.85 9.64 19.23
C HIS A 322 -15.32 8.18 19.07
N VAL A 323 -15.94 7.83 17.95
CA VAL A 323 -16.48 6.49 17.69
C VAL A 323 -15.35 5.59 17.18
N ASP A 324 -15.02 4.58 17.98
CA ASP A 324 -14.13 3.49 17.58
C ASP A 324 -14.92 2.26 17.09
N ALA A 325 -14.22 1.17 16.76
CA ALA A 325 -14.85 -0.04 16.26
C ALA A 325 -15.72 -0.78 17.30
N GLU A 326 -15.47 -0.58 18.59
CA GLU A 326 -16.30 -1.15 19.65
C GLU A 326 -17.61 -0.40 19.76
N LEU A 327 -17.52 0.92 19.92
CA LEU A 327 -18.69 1.78 19.99
C LEU A 327 -19.54 1.66 18.72
N ALA A 328 -18.88 1.64 17.54
CA ALA A 328 -19.57 1.52 16.27
C ALA A 328 -20.44 0.26 16.17
N ASN A 329 -19.98 -0.85 16.76
CA ASN A 329 -20.70 -2.11 16.77
C ASN A 329 -21.75 -2.17 17.89
N SER A 330 -21.41 -1.78 19.12
CA SER A 330 -22.31 -1.89 20.28
C SER A 330 -23.52 -0.95 20.19
N GLU A 331 -23.34 0.24 19.61
CA GLU A 331 -24.39 1.24 19.47
C GLU A 331 -24.97 1.36 18.05
N GLY A 332 -24.61 0.41 17.16
CA GLY A 332 -25.20 0.33 15.82
C GLY A 332 -24.92 1.52 14.91
N TRP A 333 -23.77 2.21 15.06
CA TRP A 333 -23.42 3.39 14.25
C TRP A 333 -23.38 3.11 12.75
N TRP A 334 -23.05 1.88 12.36
CA TRP A 334 -23.04 1.43 10.97
C TRP A 334 -24.40 1.47 10.28
N TYR A 335 -25.49 1.56 11.03
CA TYR A 335 -26.86 1.57 10.50
C TYR A 335 -27.51 2.96 10.55
N LYS A 336 -26.76 3.98 10.98
CA LYS A 336 -27.23 5.38 11.05
C LYS A 336 -27.00 6.08 9.69
N PRO A 337 -28.05 6.41 8.92
CA PRO A 337 -27.93 6.84 7.53
C PRO A 337 -27.21 8.18 7.33
N GLU A 338 -27.12 9.00 8.37
CA GLU A 338 -26.50 10.34 8.34
C GLU A 338 -24.98 10.28 8.06
N TYR A 339 -24.35 9.14 8.31
CA TYR A 339 -22.91 8.95 8.14
C TYR A 339 -22.53 8.29 6.81
N ILE A 340 -23.52 7.96 5.96
CA ILE A 340 -23.30 7.38 4.63
C ILE A 340 -22.63 8.41 3.73
N ILE A 341 -21.51 8.04 3.13
CA ILE A 341 -20.87 8.89 2.13
C ILE A 341 -21.55 8.67 0.77
N ASN A 342 -22.03 9.74 0.14
CA ASN A 342 -22.49 9.70 -1.25
C ASN A 342 -21.63 10.64 -2.08
N GLU A 343 -21.90 11.95 -1.99
CA GLU A 343 -21.11 12.98 -2.65
C GLU A 343 -19.73 13.15 -1.99
N LEU A 344 -18.72 13.48 -2.81
CA LEU A 344 -17.39 13.87 -2.32
C LEU A 344 -17.43 15.22 -1.60
N ASN A 345 -16.49 15.46 -0.69
CA ASN A 345 -16.23 16.77 -0.11
C ASN A 345 -15.24 17.54 -0.98
N ILE A 346 -15.14 18.86 -0.76
CA ILE A 346 -14.09 19.68 -1.36
C ILE A 346 -12.72 19.22 -0.86
N ASN A 347 -11.76 19.08 -1.78
CA ASN A 347 -10.38 18.71 -1.48
C ASN A 347 -9.40 19.39 -2.43
N SER A 348 -8.15 19.53 -1.99
CA SER A 348 -7.03 20.02 -2.79
C SER A 348 -5.70 19.47 -2.27
N VAL A 349 -4.74 19.33 -3.19
CA VAL A 349 -3.42 18.73 -2.93
C VAL A 349 -2.36 19.53 -3.67
N ILE A 350 -1.20 19.73 -3.04
CA ILE A 350 0.01 20.27 -3.67
C ILE A 350 0.75 19.10 -4.33
N THR A 351 1.06 19.22 -5.62
CA THR A 351 1.79 18.19 -6.38
C THR A 351 3.15 18.69 -6.86
N THR A 352 3.30 20.00 -6.98
CA THR A 352 4.57 20.66 -7.29
C THR A 352 4.76 21.78 -6.26
N PRO A 353 5.81 21.73 -5.43
CA PRO A 353 6.95 20.81 -5.50
C PRO A 353 6.60 19.37 -5.15
N CYS A 354 7.34 18.41 -5.70
CA CYS A 354 7.23 16.99 -5.40
C CYS A 354 7.85 16.65 -4.03
N HIS A 355 7.56 15.48 -3.47
CA HIS A 355 8.29 15.01 -2.30
C HIS A 355 9.78 14.84 -2.61
N GLU A 356 10.62 15.39 -1.74
CA GLU A 356 12.08 15.43 -1.86
C GLU A 356 12.60 16.18 -3.10
N GLU A 357 11.73 16.94 -3.77
CA GLU A 357 12.19 17.91 -4.76
C GLU A 357 13.09 18.93 -4.08
N ILE A 358 14.18 19.30 -4.77
CA ILE A 358 15.12 20.30 -4.31
C ILE A 358 15.09 21.48 -5.27
N LEU A 359 14.67 22.64 -4.78
CA LEU A 359 14.81 23.91 -5.49
C LEU A 359 16.16 24.53 -5.13
N PRO A 360 17.15 24.56 -6.05
CA PRO A 360 18.42 25.21 -5.78
C PRO A 360 18.23 26.73 -5.63
N ILE A 361 19.03 27.36 -4.78
CA ILE A 361 19.05 28.80 -4.55
C ILE A 361 20.34 29.34 -5.16
N ASN A 362 20.24 29.84 -6.39
CA ASN A 362 21.35 30.41 -7.12
C ASN A 362 20.87 31.63 -7.93
N SER A 363 21.79 32.34 -8.58
CA SER A 363 21.48 33.56 -9.33
C SER A 363 20.46 33.34 -10.45
N TRP A 364 20.28 32.12 -10.93
CA TRP A 364 19.29 31.81 -11.95
C TRP A 364 17.90 31.60 -11.35
N THR A 365 17.78 30.78 -10.31
CA THR A 365 16.49 30.46 -9.70
C THR A 365 15.91 31.62 -8.91
N THR A 366 16.73 32.48 -8.31
CA THR A 366 16.23 33.66 -7.57
C THR A 366 15.77 34.82 -8.46
N GLN A 367 16.02 34.75 -9.78
CA GLN A 367 15.57 35.75 -10.75
C GLN A 367 14.23 35.39 -11.41
N ARG A 368 13.62 34.27 -11.04
CA ARG A 368 12.39 33.77 -11.65
C ARG A 368 11.44 33.25 -10.57
N PRO A 369 10.12 33.41 -10.74
CA PRO A 369 9.17 32.79 -9.84
C PRO A 369 9.22 31.26 -9.96
N TYR A 370 8.96 30.58 -8.84
CA TYR A 370 8.69 29.16 -8.80
C TYR A 370 7.18 28.93 -8.90
N THR A 371 6.73 28.01 -9.75
CA THR A 371 5.31 27.73 -9.93
C THR A 371 4.87 26.55 -9.04
N LEU A 372 4.14 26.86 -7.97
CA LEU A 372 3.40 25.86 -7.20
C LEU A 372 2.25 25.33 -8.04
N ARG A 373 1.98 24.03 -7.97
CA ARG A 373 0.88 23.38 -8.71
C ARG A 373 0.20 22.30 -7.89
N GLY A 374 -1.04 22.01 -8.29
CA GLY A 374 -1.78 20.90 -7.73
C GLY A 374 -3.13 20.67 -8.41
N TYR A 375 -3.92 19.82 -7.79
CA TYR A 375 -5.31 19.59 -8.20
C TYR A 375 -6.28 19.98 -7.08
N ALA A 376 -7.53 20.24 -7.45
CA ALA A 376 -8.66 20.37 -6.55
C ALA A 376 -9.91 19.71 -7.15
N TYR A 377 -10.84 19.24 -6.31
CA TYR A 377 -12.11 18.66 -6.75
C TYR A 377 -13.20 18.89 -5.69
N SER A 378 -14.47 18.85 -6.12
CA SER A 378 -15.64 18.80 -5.22
C SER A 378 -16.66 17.78 -5.71
N GLY A 379 -17.51 17.30 -4.80
CA GLY A 379 -18.58 16.35 -5.12
C GLY A 379 -19.87 17.02 -5.59
N GLY A 380 -20.86 16.20 -5.97
CA GLY A 380 -22.21 16.68 -6.34
C GLY A 380 -22.29 17.52 -7.63
N GLY A 381 -21.19 17.56 -8.39
CA GLY A 381 -21.08 18.34 -9.60
C GLY A 381 -20.80 19.82 -9.38
N LYS A 382 -20.27 20.17 -8.19
CA LYS A 382 -20.03 21.54 -7.78
C LYS A 382 -18.74 22.08 -8.35
N ASN A 383 -18.78 23.29 -8.90
CA ASN A 383 -17.57 23.95 -9.38
C ASN A 383 -16.61 24.28 -8.22
N VAL A 384 -15.31 24.06 -8.41
CA VAL A 384 -14.27 24.64 -7.53
C VAL A 384 -14.07 26.09 -7.98
N THR A 385 -14.40 27.04 -7.12
CA THR A 385 -14.39 28.47 -7.49
C THR A 385 -13.14 29.20 -7.06
N ARG A 386 -12.40 28.64 -6.08
CA ARG A 386 -11.19 29.27 -5.54
C ARG A 386 -10.26 28.24 -4.94
N VAL A 387 -8.96 28.36 -5.22
CA VAL A 387 -7.89 27.67 -4.50
C VAL A 387 -6.95 28.73 -3.95
N GLU A 388 -6.52 28.55 -2.71
CA GLU A 388 -5.69 29.49 -1.99
C GLU A 388 -4.48 28.76 -1.39
N VAL A 389 -3.31 29.39 -1.46
CA VAL A 389 -2.08 28.90 -0.83
C VAL A 389 -1.60 29.90 0.20
N THR A 390 -1.19 29.38 1.36
CA THR A 390 -0.51 30.12 2.42
C THR A 390 0.91 29.62 2.60
N MET A 391 1.82 30.53 2.97
CA MET A 391 3.23 30.27 3.29
C MET A 391 3.59 30.74 4.71
N ASP A 392 2.61 31.25 5.47
CA ASP A 392 2.78 31.85 6.80
C ASP A 392 1.86 31.23 7.85
N GLY A 393 1.41 29.99 7.63
CA GLY A 393 0.56 29.26 8.57
C GLY A 393 -0.92 29.67 8.53
N GLY A 394 -1.36 30.38 7.48
CA GLY A 394 -2.74 30.75 7.25
C GLY A 394 -3.09 32.18 7.68
N GLU A 395 -2.11 33.01 8.05
CA GLU A 395 -2.28 34.44 8.32
C GLU A 395 -2.62 35.20 7.04
N THR A 396 -1.94 34.88 5.93
CA THR A 396 -2.25 35.41 4.59
C THR A 396 -2.42 34.29 3.56
N TRP A 397 -3.19 34.61 2.50
CA TRP A 397 -3.59 33.67 1.46
C TRP A 397 -3.44 34.29 0.08
N ASN A 398 -2.76 33.56 -0.81
CA ASN A 398 -2.60 33.92 -2.21
C ASN A 398 -3.59 33.10 -3.05
N VAL A 399 -4.38 33.78 -3.87
CA VAL A 399 -5.36 33.14 -4.75
C VAL A 399 -4.65 32.56 -5.97
N CYS A 400 -4.89 31.27 -6.23
CA CYS A 400 -4.29 30.55 -7.35
C CYS A 400 -5.05 30.81 -8.65
N THR A 401 -4.36 30.66 -9.78
CA THR A 401 -5.00 30.52 -11.10
C THR A 401 -5.60 29.12 -11.22
N LEU A 402 -6.84 29.01 -11.71
CA LEU A 402 -7.51 27.74 -11.93
C LEU A 402 -7.58 27.41 -13.43
N ASP A 403 -7.30 26.16 -13.77
CA ASP A 403 -7.42 25.58 -15.10
C ASP A 403 -8.51 24.51 -15.09
N HIS A 404 -9.70 24.90 -15.54
CA HIS A 404 -10.85 24.00 -15.74
C HIS A 404 -10.86 23.52 -17.19
N LYS A 405 -10.38 22.29 -17.42
CA LYS A 405 -10.45 21.65 -18.75
C LYS A 405 -11.85 21.13 -19.09
N GLU A 406 -12.65 20.85 -18.08
CA GLU A 406 -14.05 20.49 -18.26
C GLU A 406 -14.89 21.75 -18.44
N LYS A 407 -15.81 21.74 -19.41
CA LYS A 407 -16.89 22.73 -19.50
C LYS A 407 -18.07 22.28 -18.63
N PRO A 408 -18.82 23.21 -18.02
CA PRO A 408 -20.02 22.84 -17.31
C PRO A 408 -20.98 22.08 -18.23
N THR A 409 -21.63 21.05 -17.72
CA THR A 409 -22.74 20.42 -18.43
C THR A 409 -23.88 21.44 -18.65
N ARG A 410 -24.86 21.08 -19.50
CA ARG A 410 -26.09 21.89 -19.66
C ARG A 410 -26.88 22.15 -18.36
N TYR A 411 -26.56 21.46 -17.27
CA TYR A 411 -27.13 21.66 -15.94
C TYR A 411 -26.16 22.37 -14.98
N ALA A 412 -25.13 23.03 -15.51
CA ALA A 412 -24.07 23.71 -14.78
C ALA A 412 -23.34 22.78 -13.78
N LYS A 413 -23.05 21.54 -14.20
CA LYS A 413 -22.31 20.57 -13.39
C LYS A 413 -20.87 20.39 -13.86
N TYR A 414 -19.98 20.17 -12.89
CA TYR A 414 -18.56 19.88 -13.09
C TYR A 414 -18.22 18.53 -12.44
N TRP A 415 -17.87 17.53 -13.23
CA TRP A 415 -17.60 16.17 -12.80
C TRP A 415 -16.12 15.87 -12.59
N CYS A 416 -15.24 16.77 -13.03
CA CYS A 416 -13.81 16.59 -13.03
C CYS A 416 -13.12 17.47 -11.99
N TRP A 417 -11.91 17.04 -11.61
CA TRP A 417 -10.94 17.91 -10.97
C TRP A 417 -10.62 19.13 -11.83
N CYS A 418 -10.09 20.17 -11.19
CA CYS A 418 -9.39 21.25 -11.86
C CYS A 418 -7.93 21.27 -11.40
N PHE A 419 -7.06 21.86 -12.20
CA PHE A 419 -5.69 22.14 -11.78
C PHE A 419 -5.57 23.58 -11.31
N TRP A 420 -4.63 23.82 -10.42
CA TRP A 420 -4.33 25.15 -9.93
C TRP A 420 -2.83 25.42 -10.00
N SER A 421 -2.48 26.69 -10.17
CA SER A 421 -1.10 27.16 -10.14
C SER A 421 -0.96 28.49 -9.42
N LEU A 422 0.20 28.70 -8.81
CA LEU A 422 0.58 29.97 -8.20
C LEU A 422 2.07 30.21 -8.42
N GLU A 423 2.42 31.35 -9.00
CA GLU A 423 3.80 31.82 -9.07
C GLU A 423 4.17 32.50 -7.75
N VAL A 424 5.28 32.04 -7.14
CA VAL A 424 5.81 32.61 -5.90
C VAL A 424 7.28 32.95 -6.09
N GLU A 425 7.74 34.03 -5.48
CA GLU A 425 9.15 34.39 -5.50
C GLU A 425 9.95 33.38 -4.67
N VAL A 426 11.09 32.93 -5.20
CA VAL A 426 11.95 31.95 -4.49
C VAL A 426 12.44 32.50 -3.15
N LEU A 427 12.59 33.83 -3.04
CA LEU A 427 12.97 34.48 -1.78
C LEU A 427 11.90 34.33 -0.68
N ASP A 428 10.61 34.30 -1.03
CA ASP A 428 9.53 34.09 -0.05
C ASP A 428 9.60 32.65 0.50
N LEU A 429 9.94 31.69 -0.35
CA LEU A 429 10.11 30.28 0.01
C LEU A 429 11.28 30.05 0.99
N LEU A 430 12.31 30.90 0.99
CA LEU A 430 13.46 30.76 1.91
C LEU A 430 13.06 30.87 3.39
N SER A 431 12.10 31.74 3.68
CA SER A 431 11.62 31.99 5.05
C SER A 431 10.39 31.13 5.40
N THR A 432 9.78 30.53 4.39
CA THR A 432 8.63 29.65 4.52
C THR A 432 9.06 28.36 5.22
N LYS A 433 8.31 27.93 6.24
CA LYS A 433 8.50 26.62 6.91
C LYS A 433 7.52 25.55 6.41
N GLU A 434 6.37 26.00 5.92
CA GLU A 434 5.28 25.17 5.47
C GLU A 434 4.49 25.92 4.40
N ILE A 435 4.13 25.20 3.34
CA ILE A 435 3.19 25.65 2.32
C ILE A 435 1.92 24.83 2.52
N ALA A 436 0.77 25.49 2.66
CA ALA A 436 -0.52 24.81 2.79
C ALA A 436 -1.51 25.30 1.72
N VAL A 437 -2.36 24.39 1.25
CA VAL A 437 -3.41 24.68 0.26
C VAL A 437 -4.80 24.37 0.79
N ARG A 438 -5.78 25.20 0.41
CA ARG A 438 -7.21 24.93 0.58
C ARG A 438 -8.01 25.35 -0.65
N ALA A 439 -9.14 24.69 -0.88
CA ALA A 439 -10.08 25.01 -1.94
C ALA A 439 -11.47 25.40 -1.42
N TRP A 440 -12.23 26.08 -2.26
CA TRP A 440 -13.63 26.47 -2.05
C TRP A 440 -14.47 26.05 -3.25
N ASP A 441 -15.65 25.50 -2.99
CA ASP A 441 -16.63 25.23 -4.04
C ASP A 441 -17.66 26.35 -4.21
N GLU A 442 -18.50 26.25 -5.23
CA GLU A 442 -19.58 27.21 -5.53
C GLU A 442 -20.63 27.34 -4.41
N THR A 443 -20.66 26.39 -3.47
CA THR A 443 -21.54 26.43 -2.28
C THR A 443 -20.82 26.98 -1.04
N LEU A 444 -19.62 27.53 -1.22
CA LEU A 444 -18.76 28.09 -0.17
C LEU A 444 -18.31 27.06 0.88
N ASN A 445 -18.35 25.76 0.58
CA ASN A 445 -17.69 24.77 1.42
C ASN A 445 -16.17 24.88 1.25
N THR A 446 -15.43 24.73 2.35
CA THR A 446 -13.96 24.74 2.34
C THR A 446 -13.37 23.62 3.20
N GLN A 447 -12.05 23.51 3.16
CA GLN A 447 -11.28 22.50 3.87
C GLN A 447 -10.91 22.96 5.29
N PRO A 448 -11.01 22.07 6.30
CA PRO A 448 -10.58 22.39 7.64
C PRO A 448 -9.05 22.53 7.71
N ASP A 449 -8.59 23.41 8.59
CA ASP A 449 -7.16 23.52 8.94
C ASP A 449 -6.63 22.17 9.47
N LYS A 450 -7.26 21.68 10.54
CA LYS A 450 -6.83 20.49 11.26
C LYS A 450 -7.45 19.22 10.70
N LEU A 451 -6.68 18.13 10.78
CA LEU A 451 -7.15 16.78 10.45
C LEU A 451 -8.32 16.38 11.36
N ILE A 452 -9.40 15.89 10.75
CA ILE A 452 -10.57 15.35 11.47
C ILE A 452 -10.54 13.83 11.32
N TRP A 453 -10.05 13.15 12.35
CA TRP A 453 -9.92 11.69 12.35
C TRP A 453 -11.29 11.00 12.35
N ASN A 454 -11.43 9.89 11.64
CA ASN A 454 -12.57 8.99 11.77
C ASN A 454 -12.13 7.53 11.66
N LEU A 455 -12.93 6.61 12.21
CA LEU A 455 -12.62 5.19 12.30
C LEU A 455 -12.17 4.56 10.97
N MET A 456 -12.78 4.97 9.85
CA MET A 456 -12.51 4.43 8.52
C MET A 456 -11.37 5.14 7.78
N GLY A 457 -10.86 6.25 8.32
CA GLY A 457 -9.87 7.08 7.65
C GLY A 457 -10.34 7.61 6.31
N MET A 458 -11.62 7.96 6.19
CA MET A 458 -12.25 8.38 4.93
C MET A 458 -12.46 9.88 4.87
N MET A 459 -12.59 10.41 3.64
CA MET A 459 -12.91 11.81 3.35
C MET A 459 -11.92 12.80 3.98
N ASN A 460 -10.65 12.40 4.13
CA ASN A 460 -9.63 13.30 4.67
C ASN A 460 -9.43 14.49 3.73
N ASN A 461 -9.78 15.68 4.20
CA ASN A 461 -9.69 16.91 3.41
C ASN A 461 -9.12 18.09 4.17
N CYS A 462 -8.36 17.88 5.25
CA CYS A 462 -7.65 19.01 5.87
C CYS A 462 -6.67 19.66 4.88
N TRP A 463 -6.19 20.88 5.18
CA TRP A 463 -5.21 21.54 4.31
C TRP A 463 -4.03 20.61 4.06
N PHE A 464 -3.72 20.41 2.78
CA PHE A 464 -2.55 19.62 2.40
C PHE A 464 -1.30 20.48 2.63
N ARG A 465 -0.31 19.92 3.33
CA ARG A 465 0.85 20.65 3.83
C ARG A 465 2.16 20.08 3.33
N VAL A 466 2.98 20.93 2.75
CA VAL A 466 4.33 20.62 2.34
C VAL A 466 5.30 21.38 3.24
N LYS A 467 6.17 20.67 3.95
CA LYS A 467 7.22 21.31 4.77
C LYS A 467 8.44 21.63 3.93
N THR A 468 9.06 22.74 4.23
CA THR A 468 10.27 23.23 3.57
C THR A 468 11.44 23.13 4.54
N ASN A 469 12.56 22.58 4.08
CA ASN A 469 13.79 22.56 4.85
C ASN A 469 14.96 23.04 3.99
N MET A 470 15.91 23.74 4.60
CA MET A 470 17.14 24.11 3.92
C MET A 470 18.05 22.89 3.82
N CYS A 471 18.57 22.62 2.62
CA CYS A 471 19.53 21.55 2.37
C CYS A 471 20.75 22.06 1.61
N LYS A 472 21.82 21.27 1.60
CA LYS A 472 23.01 21.49 0.76
C LYS A 472 23.20 20.26 -0.11
N PRO A 473 22.68 20.23 -1.34
CA PRO A 473 22.90 19.13 -2.26
C PRO A 473 24.38 19.00 -2.62
N HIS A 474 24.74 17.84 -3.18
CA HIS A 474 26.11 17.37 -3.37
C HIS A 474 27.06 18.28 -4.19
N LYS A 475 26.54 19.35 -4.81
CA LYS A 475 27.30 20.39 -5.54
C LYS A 475 27.65 21.64 -4.72
N GLY A 476 27.33 21.69 -3.43
CA GLY A 476 27.62 22.82 -2.54
C GLY A 476 26.67 24.02 -2.70
N GLU A 477 25.74 23.98 -3.63
CA GLU A 477 24.63 24.94 -3.71
C GLU A 477 23.71 24.76 -2.51
N ILE A 478 23.10 25.85 -2.02
CA ILE A 478 22.08 25.78 -0.98
C ILE A 478 20.75 25.56 -1.71
N GLY A 479 19.88 24.69 -1.20
CA GLY A 479 18.56 24.43 -1.77
C GLY A 479 17.46 24.37 -0.71
N ILE A 480 16.22 24.42 -1.19
CA ILE A 480 15.03 24.16 -0.39
C ILE A 480 14.53 22.76 -0.77
N VAL A 481 14.48 21.84 0.19
CA VAL A 481 13.87 20.52 0.01
C VAL A 481 12.42 20.55 0.51
N PHE A 482 11.52 19.93 -0.25
CA PHE A 482 10.10 19.90 0.04
C PHE A 482 9.64 18.52 0.50
N GLU A 483 8.92 18.46 1.60
CA GLU A 483 8.42 17.22 2.18
C GLU A 483 6.89 17.22 2.16
N HIS A 484 6.29 16.29 1.43
CA HIS A 484 4.84 16.03 1.49
C HIS A 484 4.47 15.38 2.85
N PRO A 485 3.18 15.30 3.23
CA PRO A 485 2.78 14.67 4.49
C PRO A 485 3.25 13.23 4.59
N THR A 486 3.05 12.43 3.54
CA THR A 486 3.30 10.98 3.51
C THR A 486 3.59 10.49 2.09
N GLN A 487 4.32 9.38 1.95
CA GLN A 487 4.35 8.57 0.72
C GLN A 487 3.31 7.44 0.72
N PRO A 488 2.78 6.97 -0.42
CA PRO A 488 1.73 5.95 -0.45
C PRO A 488 2.13 4.58 0.11
N GLY A 489 1.13 3.80 0.53
CA GLY A 489 1.32 2.42 1.00
C GLY A 489 2.28 2.36 2.19
N ASN A 490 3.25 1.46 2.09
CA ASN A 490 4.30 1.27 3.11
C ASN A 490 5.60 2.02 2.80
N GLN A 491 5.64 2.84 1.75
CA GLN A 491 6.81 3.65 1.46
C GLN A 491 7.12 4.59 2.64
N SER A 492 8.40 4.70 2.95
CA SER A 492 8.92 5.64 3.95
C SER A 492 8.91 7.07 3.40
N GLY A 493 9.12 8.05 4.29
CA GLY A 493 9.17 9.46 3.92
C GLY A 493 7.89 10.23 4.25
N GLY A 494 8.01 11.53 4.02
CA GLY A 494 7.04 12.55 4.43
C GLY A 494 7.23 13.05 5.87
N TRP A 495 6.87 14.31 6.10
CA TRP A 495 7.15 14.98 7.37
C TRP A 495 6.37 14.38 8.55
N MET A 496 5.16 13.86 8.33
CA MET A 496 4.35 13.25 9.40
C MET A 496 5.00 11.96 9.93
N ALA A 497 5.64 11.18 9.05
CA ALA A 497 6.35 9.97 9.47
C ALA A 497 7.57 10.34 10.32
N ARG A 498 8.34 11.35 9.89
CA ARG A 498 9.49 11.87 10.65
C ARG A 498 9.09 12.37 12.03
N GLU A 499 8.02 13.16 12.14
CA GLU A 499 7.56 13.69 13.43
C GLU A 499 7.11 12.59 14.38
N LYS A 500 6.35 11.60 13.90
CA LYS A 500 5.97 10.43 14.70
C LYS A 500 7.19 9.68 15.25
N HIS A 501 8.25 9.53 14.45
CA HIS A 501 9.49 8.91 14.91
C HIS A 501 10.19 9.74 16.00
N LEU A 502 10.17 11.07 15.89
CA LEU A 502 10.74 11.99 16.90
C LEU A 502 9.92 11.98 18.20
N GLU A 503 8.59 11.96 18.12
CA GLU A 503 7.69 11.87 19.28
C GLU A 503 7.91 10.57 20.06
N ILE A 504 7.94 9.41 19.38
CA ILE A 504 8.22 8.11 20.01
C ILE A 504 9.60 8.13 20.69
N SER A 505 10.60 8.70 20.02
CA SER A 505 11.95 8.83 20.58
C SER A 505 11.98 9.71 21.83
N THR A 506 11.13 10.73 21.89
CA THR A 506 11.02 11.66 23.03
C THR A 506 10.21 11.05 24.19
N GLU A 507 9.13 10.32 23.90
CA GLU A 507 8.36 9.58 24.92
C GLU A 507 9.19 8.47 25.58
N LEU A 508 10.03 7.78 24.79
CA LEU A 508 11.00 6.80 25.31
C LEU A 508 12.08 7.44 26.20
N ALA A 509 12.36 8.73 26.03
CA ALA A 509 13.31 9.48 26.86
C ALA A 509 12.70 9.99 28.19
N HIS A 510 11.37 10.10 28.28
CA HIS A 510 10.65 10.60 29.47
C HIS A 510 9.37 9.80 29.76
N PRO A 511 9.47 8.65 30.46
CA PRO A 511 8.30 7.82 30.76
C PRO A 511 7.44 8.44 31.87
N THR A 512 6.36 9.14 31.52
CA THR A 512 5.30 9.47 32.48
C THR A 512 4.38 8.27 32.72
N LEU A 513 4.34 7.81 33.97
CA LEU A 513 3.46 6.76 34.50
C LEU A 513 1.98 7.01 34.16
N LYS A 514 1.42 6.20 33.25
CA LYS A 514 -0.03 5.96 33.21
C LYS A 514 -0.32 4.54 33.70
N LYS A 515 -1.07 4.49 34.81
CA LYS A 515 -1.55 3.28 35.49
C LYS A 515 -2.39 2.43 34.53
N SER A 516 -1.96 1.19 34.31
CA SER A 516 -2.81 0.15 33.76
C SER A 516 -3.80 -0.31 34.83
N VAL A 517 -5.09 -0.25 34.49
CA VAL A 517 -6.17 -0.81 35.30
C VAL A 517 -6.32 -2.26 34.88
N SER A 518 -5.98 -3.19 35.79
CA SER A 518 -6.26 -4.60 35.64
C SER A 518 -7.74 -4.89 35.93
N SER A 519 -8.33 -5.79 35.16
CA SER A 519 -9.63 -6.41 35.44
C SER A 519 -9.63 -7.84 34.87
N PRO A 520 -10.41 -8.79 35.44
CA PRO A 520 -9.85 -10.09 35.84
C PRO A 520 -10.57 -11.35 35.31
N PHE A 521 -9.94 -12.53 35.48
CA PHE A 521 -10.46 -13.94 35.40
C PHE A 521 -10.84 -14.48 33.99
N MET A 522 -10.70 -15.76 33.60
CA MET A 522 -10.84 -17.07 34.30
C MET A 522 -9.90 -18.20 33.78
N ASN A 523 -9.69 -19.21 34.64
CA ASN A 523 -9.10 -20.52 34.39
C ASN A 523 -9.80 -21.32 33.27
N THR A 524 -9.04 -21.79 32.29
CA THR A 524 -9.27 -23.06 31.58
C THR A 524 -7.97 -23.84 31.53
N THR A 525 -8.02 -25.10 31.95
CA THR A 525 -6.95 -26.09 31.87
C THR A 525 -6.33 -26.05 30.46
N SER A 526 -5.10 -25.54 30.31
CA SER A 526 -4.45 -25.35 28.99
C SER A 526 -4.23 -26.73 28.37
N LEU A 527 -5.12 -27.12 27.45
CA LEU A 527 -4.90 -28.26 26.56
C LEU A 527 -3.70 -27.92 25.69
N THR A 528 -2.82 -28.90 25.48
CA THR A 528 -1.61 -28.70 24.70
C THR A 528 -1.66 -29.60 23.47
N PHE A 529 -1.29 -29.08 22.30
CA PHE A 529 -1.33 -29.82 21.03
C PHE A 529 -0.02 -29.68 20.26
N THR A 530 0.35 -30.65 19.44
CA THR A 530 1.54 -30.62 18.59
C THR A 530 1.24 -29.99 17.22
N MET A 531 2.26 -29.51 16.50
CA MET A 531 2.06 -29.05 15.11
C MET A 531 1.56 -30.18 14.19
N SER A 532 1.86 -31.45 14.50
CA SER A 532 1.35 -32.60 13.76
C SER A 532 -0.17 -32.76 13.92
N GLU A 533 -0.70 -32.40 15.09
CA GLU A 533 -2.14 -32.35 15.32
C GLU A 533 -2.75 -31.17 14.59
N VAL A 534 -2.20 -29.96 14.75
CA VAL A 534 -2.68 -28.74 14.06
C VAL A 534 -2.75 -28.94 12.53
N LYS A 535 -1.75 -29.59 11.93
CA LYS A 535 -1.71 -29.91 10.48
C LYS A 535 -2.83 -30.81 9.97
N LYS A 536 -3.60 -31.46 10.86
CA LYS A 536 -4.79 -32.24 10.48
C LYS A 536 -6.03 -31.35 10.25
N HIS A 537 -5.98 -30.10 10.68
CA HIS A 537 -7.09 -29.15 10.66
C HIS A 537 -6.87 -28.07 9.59
N THR A 538 -6.97 -28.47 8.31
CA THR A 538 -6.70 -27.65 7.12
C THR A 538 -7.93 -27.36 6.25
N SER A 539 -9.14 -27.68 6.72
CA SER A 539 -10.35 -27.65 5.88
C SER A 539 -11.47 -26.78 6.47
N ALA A 540 -12.50 -26.49 5.66
CA ALA A 540 -13.64 -25.67 6.08
C ALA A 540 -14.47 -26.26 7.24
N ASP A 541 -14.37 -27.57 7.46
CA ASP A 541 -15.05 -28.27 8.55
C ASP A 541 -14.14 -28.45 9.78
N SER A 542 -12.87 -28.04 9.68
CA SER A 542 -11.83 -28.23 10.69
C SER A 542 -10.59 -27.38 10.37
N ALA A 543 -10.54 -26.13 10.86
CA ALA A 543 -9.51 -25.15 10.53
C ALA A 543 -8.84 -24.58 11.78
N TRP A 544 -7.61 -25.03 12.07
CA TRP A 544 -6.82 -24.55 13.20
C TRP A 544 -5.63 -23.72 12.74
N ILE A 545 -5.28 -22.68 13.48
CA ILE A 545 -4.11 -21.84 13.20
C ILE A 545 -3.27 -21.63 14.47
N VAL A 546 -1.98 -21.37 14.29
CA VAL A 546 -1.07 -20.99 15.38
C VAL A 546 -0.72 -19.51 15.26
N ILE A 547 -0.89 -18.79 16.36
CA ILE A 547 -0.53 -17.36 16.48
C ILE A 547 0.12 -17.16 17.86
N HIS A 548 1.36 -16.67 17.89
CA HIS A 548 2.14 -16.44 19.12
C HIS A 548 2.25 -17.70 20.00
N GLY A 549 2.33 -18.90 19.41
CA GLY A 549 2.44 -20.18 20.14
C GLY A 549 1.13 -20.69 20.77
N HIS A 550 0.02 -19.99 20.53
CA HIS A 550 -1.32 -20.41 20.93
C HIS A 550 -2.07 -20.98 19.73
N ILE A 551 -2.92 -21.97 20.00
CA ILE A 551 -3.68 -22.69 18.97
C ILE A 551 -5.13 -22.26 19.06
N TYR A 552 -5.68 -21.90 17.91
CA TYR A 552 -7.04 -21.40 17.78
C TYR A 552 -7.83 -22.28 16.82
N ASP A 553 -9.00 -22.74 17.25
CA ASP A 553 -9.96 -23.40 16.38
C ASP A 553 -10.87 -22.35 15.75
N CYS A 554 -10.54 -21.97 14.51
CA CYS A 554 -11.27 -20.97 13.77
C CYS A 554 -12.45 -21.54 12.98
N THR A 555 -12.76 -22.83 13.08
CA THR A 555 -13.77 -23.52 12.26
C THR A 555 -15.14 -22.83 12.33
N SER A 556 -15.59 -22.48 13.53
CA SER A 556 -16.86 -21.78 13.74
C SER A 556 -16.82 -20.32 13.28
N PHE A 557 -15.63 -19.71 13.23
CA PHE A 557 -15.42 -18.32 12.84
C PHE A 557 -15.16 -18.12 11.34
N LEU A 558 -14.89 -19.18 10.57
CA LEU A 558 -14.58 -19.10 9.13
C LEU A 558 -15.62 -18.30 8.35
N LYS A 559 -16.90 -18.42 8.70
CA LYS A 559 -18.02 -17.74 8.03
C LYS A 559 -18.20 -16.28 8.48
N ASP A 560 -17.68 -15.94 9.65
CA ASP A 560 -17.80 -14.63 10.28
C ASP A 560 -16.53 -13.79 10.14
N HIS A 561 -15.41 -14.37 9.67
CA HIS A 561 -14.15 -13.65 9.44
C HIS A 561 -14.33 -12.57 8.35
N PRO A 562 -14.02 -11.28 8.64
CA PRO A 562 -14.23 -10.18 7.69
C PRO A 562 -13.43 -10.28 6.38
N GLY A 563 -12.31 -11.03 6.39
CA GLY A 563 -11.46 -11.36 5.24
C GLY A 563 -11.84 -12.68 4.55
N GLY A 564 -12.82 -13.41 5.10
CA GLY A 564 -13.45 -14.59 4.50
C GLY A 564 -12.80 -15.88 4.93
N SER A 565 -13.53 -16.98 4.72
CA SER A 565 -13.06 -18.32 5.05
C SER A 565 -11.69 -18.61 4.44
N ASP A 566 -11.48 -18.24 3.18
CA ASP A 566 -10.25 -18.54 2.44
C ASP A 566 -9.02 -17.85 3.04
N SER A 567 -9.18 -16.69 3.70
CA SER A 567 -8.08 -15.97 4.36
C SER A 567 -7.57 -16.68 5.61
N ILE A 568 -8.41 -17.49 6.26
CA ILE A 568 -8.00 -18.37 7.34
C ILE A 568 -7.56 -19.72 6.78
N LEU A 569 -8.32 -20.29 5.84
CA LEU A 569 -8.05 -21.62 5.27
C LEU A 569 -6.69 -21.70 4.56
N ILE A 570 -6.24 -20.62 3.92
CA ILE A 570 -4.90 -20.54 3.32
C ILE A 570 -3.78 -20.72 4.36
N ASN A 571 -4.07 -20.43 5.63
CA ASN A 571 -3.15 -20.54 6.77
C ASN A 571 -3.53 -21.67 7.72
N ALA A 572 -4.61 -22.42 7.45
CA ALA A 572 -5.07 -23.51 8.31
C ALA A 572 -4.01 -24.62 8.35
N GLY A 573 -3.78 -25.16 9.54
CA GLY A 573 -2.72 -26.13 9.82
C GLY A 573 -1.31 -25.53 9.97
N THR A 574 -1.16 -24.20 9.99
CA THR A 574 0.15 -23.52 10.02
C THR A 574 0.25 -22.47 11.12
N ASP A 575 1.48 -22.01 11.39
CA ASP A 575 1.74 -20.81 12.18
C ASP A 575 1.74 -19.61 11.25
N CYS A 576 0.83 -18.68 11.51
CA CYS A 576 0.60 -17.48 10.71
C CYS A 576 0.75 -16.21 11.55
N THR A 577 1.58 -16.24 12.58
CA THR A 577 1.80 -15.12 13.50
C THR A 577 2.15 -13.82 12.77
N GLU A 578 3.04 -13.91 11.77
CA GLU A 578 3.51 -12.74 11.01
C GLU A 578 2.42 -12.18 10.07
N GLU A 579 1.71 -13.06 9.36
CA GLU A 579 0.59 -12.70 8.49
C GLU A 579 -0.57 -12.13 9.29
N PHE A 580 -0.81 -12.67 10.49
CA PHE A 580 -1.85 -12.20 11.39
C PHE A 580 -1.53 -10.79 11.90
N ASP A 581 -0.33 -10.56 12.43
CA ASP A 581 0.09 -9.27 12.97
C ASP A 581 0.16 -8.15 11.91
N ALA A 582 0.42 -8.51 10.65
CA ALA A 582 0.50 -7.54 9.55
C ALA A 582 -0.84 -6.90 9.18
N ILE A 583 -1.97 -7.56 9.48
CA ILE A 583 -3.29 -7.16 8.96
C ILE A 583 -4.40 -7.11 10.03
N HIS A 584 -4.17 -7.63 11.25
CA HIS A 584 -5.19 -7.71 12.31
C HIS A 584 -4.89 -6.78 13.50
N SER A 585 -5.93 -6.06 13.96
CA SER A 585 -5.86 -5.09 15.07
C SER A 585 -5.75 -5.75 16.47
N ASP A 586 -5.38 -4.98 17.50
CA ASP A 586 -5.39 -5.44 18.91
C ASP A 586 -6.78 -5.92 19.39
N LYS A 587 -7.85 -5.42 18.77
CA LYS A 587 -9.21 -5.93 19.02
C LYS A 587 -9.46 -7.28 18.37
N ALA A 588 -8.91 -7.51 17.17
CA ALA A 588 -8.94 -8.82 16.53
C ALA A 588 -8.12 -9.84 17.33
N LYS A 589 -7.01 -9.41 17.95
CA LYS A 589 -6.25 -10.22 18.93
C LYS A 589 -7.12 -10.61 20.14
N LYS A 590 -7.93 -9.69 20.67
CA LYS A 590 -8.88 -9.99 21.76
C LYS A 590 -10.01 -10.94 21.36
N LEU A 591 -10.57 -10.77 20.16
CA LEU A 591 -11.63 -11.66 19.64
C LEU A 591 -11.08 -13.06 19.35
N LEU A 592 -9.86 -13.14 18.81
CA LEU A 592 -9.17 -14.40 18.53
C LEU A 592 -9.05 -15.26 19.80
N GLU A 593 -8.85 -14.64 20.97
CA GLU A 593 -8.75 -15.34 22.25
C GLU A 593 -9.99 -16.19 22.57
N GLU A 594 -11.18 -15.82 22.07
CA GLU A 594 -12.42 -16.61 22.25
C GLU A 594 -12.37 -17.98 21.55
N TYR A 595 -11.51 -18.12 20.55
CA TYR A 595 -11.32 -19.34 19.75
C TYR A 595 -10.10 -20.15 20.20
N ARG A 596 -9.43 -19.72 21.27
CA ARG A 596 -8.24 -20.40 21.78
C ARG A 596 -8.64 -21.75 22.37
N ILE A 597 -8.05 -22.80 21.81
CA ILE A 597 -8.28 -24.17 22.28
C ILE A 597 -7.10 -24.72 23.08
N GLY A 598 -5.93 -24.10 22.97
CA GLY A 598 -4.76 -24.57 23.72
C GLY A 598 -3.45 -23.89 23.35
N GLU A 599 -2.36 -24.51 23.78
CA GLU A 599 -0.99 -24.07 23.53
C GLU A 599 -0.23 -25.12 22.73
N LEU A 600 0.71 -24.69 21.91
CA LEU A 600 1.54 -25.60 21.13
C LEU A 600 2.56 -26.31 22.03
N ILE A 601 2.52 -27.64 22.10
CA ILE A 601 3.52 -28.47 22.77
C ILE A 601 4.85 -28.35 22.01
N THR A 602 5.82 -27.77 22.68
CA THR A 602 7.25 -27.88 22.33
C THR A 602 7.92 -28.92 23.24
N THR A 603 7.90 -30.20 22.85
CA THR A 603 8.71 -31.26 23.48
C THR A 603 9.35 -32.07 22.35
N GLY A 604 10.68 -32.15 22.19
CA GLY A 604 11.61 -32.87 23.06
C GLY A 604 11.94 -34.23 22.42
N TYR A 605 13.08 -34.33 21.72
CA TYR A 605 13.49 -35.48 20.89
C TYR A 605 13.45 -36.83 21.63
N SER A 606 12.89 -37.86 20.97
CA SER A 606 13.27 -39.27 21.15
C SER A 606 13.16 -39.95 19.78
N SER A 607 14.28 -40.54 19.34
CA SER A 607 14.47 -41.25 18.08
C SER A 607 13.80 -42.62 18.09
N ASP A 608 13.23 -43.05 16.96
CA ASP A 608 13.56 -44.35 16.36
C ASP A 608 13.07 -44.48 14.91
N SER A 609 13.78 -45.33 14.18
CA SER A 609 13.96 -45.38 12.72
C SER A 609 13.02 -46.36 12.02
N ALA A 610 12.66 -46.11 10.74
CA ALA A 610 12.70 -47.11 9.64
C ALA A 610 12.05 -46.63 8.32
N ALA A 611 12.91 -46.45 7.31
CA ALA A 611 12.77 -46.74 5.88
C ALA A 611 11.39 -46.73 5.17
N SER A 612 11.24 -45.89 4.14
CA SER A 612 11.32 -46.32 2.72
C SER A 612 11.01 -45.16 1.75
N SER A 613 11.98 -44.85 0.88
CA SER A 613 11.78 -44.21 -0.43
C SER A 613 11.71 -45.32 -1.50
N PRO A 614 11.12 -45.16 -2.71
CA PRO A 614 11.74 -44.33 -3.75
C PRO A 614 10.81 -43.64 -4.80
N ASN A 615 11.28 -42.46 -5.23
CA ASN A 615 11.41 -41.92 -6.60
C ASN A 615 10.27 -42.05 -7.64
N ASN A 616 9.84 -40.89 -8.17
CA ASN A 616 10.33 -40.45 -9.49
C ASN A 616 10.12 -38.94 -9.73
N SER A 617 11.26 -38.27 -9.92
CA SER A 617 11.44 -36.98 -10.58
C SER A 617 11.02 -37.05 -12.05
N VAL A 618 10.45 -35.98 -12.63
CA VAL A 618 10.99 -35.36 -13.87
C VAL A 618 10.63 -33.87 -13.90
N HIS A 619 11.68 -33.09 -14.14
CA HIS A 619 11.82 -31.64 -14.25
C HIS A 619 11.12 -30.96 -15.45
N GLY A 620 11.00 -29.63 -15.34
CA GLY A 620 11.20 -28.71 -16.46
C GLY A 620 11.35 -27.28 -15.94
N ALA A 621 12.59 -26.80 -15.89
CA ALA A 621 13.00 -25.53 -15.31
C ALA A 621 12.69 -24.32 -16.21
N THR A 622 12.39 -23.22 -15.54
CA THR A 622 12.53 -21.84 -15.96
C THR A 622 13.94 -21.53 -16.45
N ASN A 623 14.04 -20.96 -17.65
CA ASN A 623 15.18 -20.14 -18.07
C ASN A 623 14.98 -18.70 -17.57
N TYR A 624 16.10 -17.96 -17.57
CA TYR A 624 16.31 -16.53 -17.33
C TYR A 624 16.80 -16.16 -15.92
N ILE A 625 18.14 -16.17 -15.75
CA ILE A 625 18.91 -14.94 -15.48
C ILE A 625 20.26 -15.04 -16.25
N ALA A 626 20.79 -13.88 -16.62
CA ALA A 626 22.19 -13.57 -16.91
C ALA A 626 22.68 -13.74 -18.36
N SER A 627 22.76 -12.63 -19.07
CA SER A 627 23.93 -12.35 -19.91
C SER A 627 24.74 -11.26 -19.22
N HIS A 628 25.98 -11.61 -18.84
CA HIS A 628 27.07 -10.74 -18.35
C HIS A 628 27.43 -10.74 -16.86
N LEU A 629 27.09 -11.78 -16.10
CA LEU A 629 27.85 -12.11 -14.88
C LEU A 629 28.29 -13.57 -14.96
N ALA A 630 29.58 -13.84 -14.79
CA ALA A 630 30.09 -15.20 -14.68
C ALA A 630 29.41 -15.86 -13.46
N THR A 631 28.73 -16.98 -13.69
CA THR A 631 28.10 -17.75 -12.62
C THR A 631 29.21 -18.31 -11.74
N ILE A 632 29.27 -17.91 -10.46
CA ILE A 632 30.05 -18.62 -9.45
C ILE A 632 29.60 -20.09 -9.54
N LYS A 633 30.50 -20.99 -9.93
CA LYS A 633 30.17 -22.42 -10.04
C LYS A 633 29.86 -22.92 -8.63
N GLU A 634 28.57 -23.07 -8.32
CA GLU A 634 28.14 -23.78 -7.12
C GLU A 634 28.69 -25.20 -7.18
N ILE A 635 29.71 -25.47 -6.37
CA ILE A 635 30.18 -26.82 -6.10
C ILE A 635 29.02 -27.53 -5.40
N THR A 636 28.30 -28.39 -6.13
CA THR A 636 27.21 -29.19 -5.58
C THR A 636 27.75 -30.00 -4.39
N PRO A 637 27.27 -29.79 -3.15
CA PRO A 637 27.77 -30.55 -2.02
C PRO A 637 27.32 -32.00 -2.15
N THR A 638 28.27 -32.92 -2.27
CA THR A 638 28.07 -34.37 -2.18
C THR A 638 27.85 -34.85 -0.74
N ARG A 639 27.51 -33.94 0.19
CA ARG A 639 27.48 -34.15 1.65
C ARG A 639 26.16 -33.69 2.27
N ASN A 640 25.80 -34.29 3.40
CA ASN A 640 24.59 -33.97 4.16
C ASN A 640 24.63 -32.52 4.68
N VAL A 641 23.50 -31.82 4.57
CA VAL A 641 23.38 -30.40 4.92
C VAL A 641 22.64 -30.24 6.24
N ALA A 642 23.15 -29.37 7.13
CA ALA A 642 22.53 -29.12 8.42
C ALA A 642 21.30 -28.21 8.35
N LEU A 643 21.37 -27.11 7.59
CA LEU A 643 20.26 -26.16 7.48
C LEU A 643 19.11 -26.75 6.66
N ILE A 644 17.93 -26.79 7.25
CA ILE A 644 16.69 -27.16 6.56
C ILE A 644 15.86 -25.88 6.40
N PRO A 645 15.51 -25.48 5.16
CA PRO A 645 14.73 -24.26 4.93
C PRO A 645 13.45 -24.25 5.78
N ARG A 646 13.31 -23.18 6.59
CA ARG A 646 12.18 -22.92 7.51
C ARG A 646 12.19 -23.66 8.84
N GLU A 647 13.20 -24.49 9.14
CA GLU A 647 13.34 -25.17 10.42
C GLU A 647 14.45 -24.55 11.29
N LYS A 648 14.25 -24.57 12.60
CA LYS A 648 15.29 -24.23 13.57
C LYS A 648 16.08 -25.50 13.91
N ILE A 649 17.40 -25.41 13.85
CA ILE A 649 18.29 -26.48 14.29
C ILE A 649 19.08 -26.01 15.52
N PRO A 650 19.18 -26.81 16.59
CA PRO A 650 20.02 -26.49 17.72
C PRO A 650 21.49 -26.80 17.38
N CYS A 651 22.39 -25.86 17.65
CA CYS A 651 23.82 -26.06 17.48
C CYS A 651 24.56 -25.81 18.80
N LYS A 652 25.50 -26.70 19.13
CA LYS A 652 26.18 -26.70 20.42
C LYS A 652 27.41 -25.80 20.36
N LEU A 653 27.55 -24.84 21.28
CA LEU A 653 28.78 -24.06 21.41
C LEU A 653 29.92 -24.98 21.86
N VAL A 654 30.95 -25.16 21.03
CA VAL A 654 32.09 -26.05 21.31
C VAL A 654 33.40 -25.31 21.55
N SER A 655 33.54 -24.09 21.03
CA SER A 655 34.68 -23.23 21.35
C SER A 655 34.28 -21.77 21.37
N LYS A 656 34.96 -20.99 22.21
CA LYS A 656 34.84 -19.54 22.32
C LYS A 656 36.25 -18.97 22.53
N THR A 657 36.78 -18.30 21.52
CA THR A 657 38.15 -17.73 21.55
C THR A 657 38.08 -16.20 21.57
N SER A 658 38.87 -15.56 22.42
CA SER A 658 39.02 -14.10 22.42
C SER A 658 39.94 -13.67 21.28
N VAL A 659 39.44 -12.82 20.39
CA VAL A 659 40.20 -12.30 19.23
C VAL A 659 40.75 -10.91 19.52
N SER A 660 39.93 -10.05 20.14
CA SER A 660 40.33 -8.73 20.64
C SER A 660 39.68 -8.47 22.00
N HIS A 661 39.87 -7.27 22.55
CA HIS A 661 39.24 -6.86 23.80
C HIS A 661 37.70 -7.01 23.78
N ASP A 662 37.07 -6.84 22.62
CA ASP A 662 35.62 -6.91 22.44
C ASP A 662 35.16 -7.78 21.27
N VAL A 663 36.00 -8.69 20.75
CA VAL A 663 35.61 -9.63 19.70
C VAL A 663 35.85 -11.07 20.13
N ARG A 664 34.92 -11.95 19.77
CA ARG A 664 34.99 -13.40 20.01
C ARG A 664 34.78 -14.16 18.72
N LEU A 665 35.50 -15.26 18.58
CA LEU A 665 35.20 -16.31 17.61
C LEU A 665 34.45 -17.42 18.33
N PHE A 666 33.19 -17.64 17.95
CA PHE A 666 32.35 -18.72 18.47
C PHE A 666 32.29 -19.85 17.46
N ARG A 667 32.59 -21.08 17.89
CA ARG A 667 32.44 -22.28 17.07
C ARG A 667 31.25 -23.09 17.57
N PHE A 668 30.31 -23.37 16.69
CA PHE A 668 29.14 -24.17 16.97
C PHE A 668 29.20 -25.49 16.19
N ALA A 669 29.08 -26.61 16.89
CA ALA A 669 28.97 -27.91 16.26
C ALA A 669 27.61 -28.05 15.59
N LEU A 670 27.62 -28.57 14.36
CA LEU A 670 26.43 -28.94 13.61
C LEU A 670 25.79 -30.21 14.22
N PRO A 671 24.51 -30.50 13.89
CA PRO A 671 23.80 -31.65 14.45
C PRO A 671 24.51 -33.01 14.24
N SER A 672 25.32 -33.12 13.19
CA SER A 672 26.16 -34.29 12.92
C SER A 672 27.57 -33.88 12.47
N SER A 673 28.55 -34.73 12.76
CA SER A 673 29.96 -34.49 12.43
C SER A 673 30.28 -34.65 10.94
N ASP A 674 29.35 -35.15 10.12
CA ASP A 674 29.47 -35.25 8.66
C ASP A 674 28.70 -34.15 7.92
N HIS A 675 27.96 -33.30 8.63
CA HIS A 675 27.20 -32.21 8.03
C HIS A 675 28.11 -31.06 7.57
N VAL A 676 27.72 -30.40 6.49
CA VAL A 676 28.10 -29.01 6.22
C VAL A 676 26.94 -28.09 6.62
N LEU A 677 27.20 -26.80 6.87
CA LEU A 677 26.12 -25.88 7.27
C LEU A 677 25.05 -25.76 6.16
N GLY A 678 25.47 -25.70 4.90
CA GLY A 678 24.61 -25.50 3.71
C GLY A 678 23.95 -24.13 3.65
N LEU A 679 24.71 -23.10 4.02
CA LEU A 679 24.38 -21.72 3.78
C LEU A 679 24.98 -21.31 2.42
N PRO A 680 24.16 -20.99 1.39
CA PRO A 680 24.67 -20.43 0.14
C PRO A 680 25.39 -19.10 0.38
N VAL A 681 26.39 -18.80 -0.45
CA VAL A 681 27.16 -17.55 -0.38
C VAL A 681 26.22 -16.35 -0.52
N GLY A 682 26.38 -15.35 0.35
CA GLY A 682 25.54 -14.15 0.39
C GLY A 682 24.23 -14.30 1.18
N LYS A 683 23.93 -15.48 1.74
CA LYS A 683 22.80 -15.67 2.67
C LYS A 683 23.28 -15.64 4.12
N HIS A 684 22.34 -15.53 5.07
CA HIS A 684 22.64 -15.51 6.51
C HIS A 684 21.79 -16.53 7.28
N ILE A 685 22.15 -16.72 8.55
CA ILE A 685 21.37 -17.47 9.54
C ILE A 685 20.79 -16.52 10.59
N PHE A 686 19.62 -16.82 11.12
CA PHE A 686 19.11 -16.19 12.33
C PHE A 686 19.48 -17.01 13.55
N LEU A 687 20.02 -16.34 14.57
CA LEU A 687 20.22 -16.89 15.91
C LEU A 687 19.00 -16.55 16.75
N TYR A 688 18.51 -17.51 17.51
CA TYR A 688 17.40 -17.35 18.45
C TYR A 688 17.88 -17.63 19.87
N ALA A 689 17.61 -16.69 20.77
CA ALA A 689 17.88 -16.82 22.19
C ALA A 689 16.74 -16.21 23.00
N THR A 690 16.33 -16.87 24.07
CA THR A 690 15.42 -16.27 25.06
C THR A 690 16.27 -15.58 26.12
N ILE A 691 16.16 -14.25 26.22
CA ILE A 691 16.94 -13.41 27.13
C ILE A 691 15.94 -12.62 27.97
N ASP A 692 16.00 -12.77 29.30
CA ASP A 692 15.04 -12.16 30.24
C ASP A 692 13.57 -12.45 29.87
N ASP A 693 13.26 -13.73 29.59
CA ASP A 693 11.94 -14.23 29.16
C ASP A 693 11.41 -13.61 27.86
N LYS A 694 12.27 -12.96 27.07
CA LYS A 694 11.93 -12.39 25.76
C LYS A 694 12.73 -13.04 24.66
N LEU A 695 12.06 -13.39 23.57
CA LEU A 695 12.71 -13.90 22.37
C LEU A 695 13.55 -12.79 21.71
N CYS A 696 14.84 -13.04 21.59
CA CYS A 696 15.80 -12.22 20.85
C CYS A 696 16.22 -12.97 19.59
N MET A 697 15.99 -12.37 18.43
CA MET A 697 16.35 -12.91 17.12
C MET A 697 17.27 -11.93 16.39
N ARG A 698 18.41 -12.42 15.87
CA ARG A 698 19.39 -11.59 15.15
C ARG A 698 20.06 -12.37 14.01
N ALA A 699 20.30 -11.69 12.89
CA ALA A 699 20.94 -12.25 11.71
C ALA A 699 22.47 -12.20 11.82
N TYR A 700 23.14 -13.30 11.46
CA TYR A 700 24.60 -13.43 11.45
C TYR A 700 25.07 -14.18 10.21
N THR A 701 26.22 -13.76 9.68
CA THR A 701 26.91 -14.46 8.58
C THR A 701 28.14 -15.17 9.14
N PRO A 702 28.23 -16.51 9.00
CA PRO A 702 29.40 -17.27 9.40
C PRO A 702 30.67 -16.90 8.63
N THR A 703 31.81 -17.00 9.31
CA THR A 703 33.15 -16.80 8.72
C THR A 703 33.85 -18.11 8.33
N SER A 704 33.29 -19.25 8.74
CA SER A 704 33.73 -20.57 8.25
C SER A 704 33.36 -20.75 6.78
N THR A 705 34.16 -21.52 6.03
CA THR A 705 33.86 -21.80 4.62
C THR A 705 32.57 -22.62 4.47
N ILE A 706 31.91 -22.50 3.32
CA ILE A 706 30.62 -23.17 3.06
C ILE A 706 30.69 -24.71 3.05
N ASP A 707 31.89 -25.26 2.90
CA ASP A 707 32.18 -26.70 2.85
C ASP A 707 32.78 -27.25 4.15
N GLU A 708 32.92 -26.41 5.18
CA GLU A 708 33.43 -26.84 6.47
C GLU A 708 32.49 -27.91 7.08
N VAL A 709 33.08 -29.00 7.57
CA VAL A 709 32.35 -30.17 8.04
C VAL A 709 32.29 -30.20 9.56
N GLY A 710 31.09 -30.41 10.09
CA GLY A 710 30.81 -30.65 11.50
C GLY A 710 30.66 -29.38 12.35
N TYR A 711 31.00 -28.20 11.83
CA TYR A 711 30.83 -26.94 12.58
C TYR A 711 30.64 -25.73 11.66
N PHE A 712 30.23 -24.61 12.26
CA PHE A 712 30.34 -23.28 11.68
C PHE A 712 30.89 -22.29 12.70
N GLU A 713 31.44 -21.17 12.23
CA GLU A 713 32.04 -20.15 13.08
C GLU A 713 31.39 -18.78 12.90
N LEU A 714 31.17 -18.09 14.02
CA LEU A 714 30.69 -16.72 14.07
C LEU A 714 31.75 -15.82 14.71
N LEU A 715 32.27 -14.86 13.95
CA LEU A 715 33.11 -13.78 14.48
C LEU A 715 32.22 -12.60 14.89
N VAL A 716 32.07 -12.39 16.20
CA VAL A 716 31.09 -11.45 16.77
C VAL A 716 31.78 -10.42 17.66
N LYS A 717 31.51 -9.14 17.39
CA LYS A 717 31.85 -8.03 18.28
C LYS A 717 30.84 -7.97 19.44
N ILE A 718 31.36 -7.94 20.66
CA ILE A 718 30.61 -7.92 21.92
C ILE A 718 30.42 -6.48 22.36
N TYR A 719 29.17 -6.01 22.28
CA TYR A 719 28.81 -4.69 22.78
C TYR A 719 28.54 -4.77 24.28
N PHE A 720 29.55 -4.51 25.10
CA PHE A 720 29.43 -4.55 26.56
C PHE A 720 28.58 -3.39 27.11
N LYS A 721 27.74 -3.69 28.12
CA LYS A 721 27.02 -2.69 28.89
C LYS A 721 27.99 -1.67 29.51
N GLY A 722 27.64 -0.38 29.41
CA GLY A 722 28.38 0.73 30.02
C GLY A 722 29.65 1.17 29.28
N VAL A 723 29.99 0.57 28.14
CA VAL A 723 31.20 0.94 27.37
C VAL A 723 30.91 2.01 26.30
N GLU A 724 29.79 1.90 25.58
CA GLU A 724 29.43 2.83 24.51
C GLU A 724 28.35 3.81 24.98
N PRO A 725 28.62 5.13 25.08
CA PRO A 725 27.67 6.13 25.58
C PRO A 725 26.36 6.18 24.78
N LYS A 726 26.40 5.85 23.48
CA LYS A 726 25.21 5.79 22.62
C LYS A 726 24.36 4.54 22.84
N PHE A 727 24.94 3.47 23.40
CA PHE A 727 24.27 2.19 23.66
C PHE A 727 24.61 1.71 25.09
N PRO A 728 24.13 2.42 26.14
CA PRO A 728 24.56 2.20 27.51
C PRO A 728 24.23 0.79 28.04
N ASN A 729 23.23 0.13 27.45
CA ASN A 729 22.81 -1.23 27.80
C ASN A 729 23.61 -2.33 27.07
N GLY A 730 24.48 -1.98 26.13
CA GLY A 730 25.20 -2.93 25.28
C GLY A 730 24.28 -3.67 24.29
N GLY A 731 24.81 -4.69 23.62
CA GLY A 731 24.10 -5.51 22.64
C GLY A 731 23.50 -6.74 23.30
N LEU A 732 22.17 -6.92 23.17
CA LEU A 732 21.44 -7.98 23.86
C LEU A 732 21.90 -9.39 23.42
N MET A 733 21.88 -9.68 22.11
CA MET A 733 22.34 -10.97 21.57
C MET A 733 23.85 -11.17 21.76
N SER A 734 24.68 -10.14 21.54
CA SER A 734 26.13 -10.27 21.66
C SER A 734 26.57 -10.54 23.11
N GLN A 735 25.92 -9.93 24.09
CA GLN A 735 26.17 -10.22 25.51
C GLN A 735 25.63 -11.59 25.93
N TYR A 736 24.51 -12.04 25.34
CA TYR A 736 24.05 -13.41 25.52
C TYR A 736 25.07 -14.43 25.02
N LEU A 737 25.56 -14.27 23.78
CA LEU A 737 26.63 -15.12 23.23
C LEU A 737 27.89 -15.10 24.12
N GLU A 738 28.28 -13.91 24.63
CA GLU A 738 29.39 -13.80 25.59
C GLU A 738 29.12 -14.56 26.90
N SER A 739 27.88 -14.59 27.37
CA SER A 739 27.50 -15.30 28.61
C SER A 739 27.37 -16.82 28.45
N MET A 740 27.28 -17.33 27.21
CA MET A 740 27.10 -18.76 26.95
C MET A 740 28.30 -19.58 27.47
N THR A 741 28.02 -20.66 28.18
CA THR A 741 29.02 -21.65 28.57
C THR A 741 29.21 -22.69 27.48
N LEU A 742 30.41 -23.27 27.40
CA LEU A 742 30.68 -24.37 26.46
C LEU A 742 29.69 -25.51 26.70
N GLY A 743 29.14 -26.01 25.60
CA GLY A 743 28.12 -27.03 25.59
C GLY A 743 26.68 -26.54 25.58
N SER A 744 26.45 -25.24 25.75
CA SER A 744 25.13 -24.62 25.60
C SER A 744 24.64 -24.71 24.14
N LEU A 745 23.33 -24.85 23.97
CA LEU A 745 22.69 -24.87 22.66
C LEU A 745 22.27 -23.46 22.24
N LEU A 746 22.42 -23.16 20.96
CA LEU A 746 21.85 -21.99 20.30
C LEU A 746 20.99 -22.48 19.14
N GLU A 747 19.74 -22.03 19.07
CA GLU A 747 18.88 -22.32 17.93
C GLU A 747 19.26 -21.41 16.75
N ILE A 748 19.44 -22.02 15.57
CA ILE A 748 19.69 -21.29 14.33
C ILE A 748 18.67 -21.66 13.25
N LYS A 749 18.32 -20.72 12.38
CA LYS A 749 17.43 -20.95 11.22
C LYS A 749 18.05 -20.36 9.96
N GLY A 750 17.94 -21.07 8.84
CA GLY A 750 18.45 -20.65 7.54
C GLY A 750 18.37 -21.81 6.52
N PRO A 751 18.86 -21.61 5.29
CA PRO A 751 19.36 -20.35 4.73
C PRO A 751 18.23 -19.37 4.43
N LEU A 752 18.40 -18.08 4.76
CA LEU A 752 17.42 -17.02 4.49
C LEU A 752 18.09 -15.82 3.79
N GLY A 753 17.33 -15.15 2.91
CA GLY A 753 17.74 -13.90 2.25
C GLY A 753 17.43 -13.83 0.74
N HIS A 754 16.95 -12.66 0.31
CA HIS A 754 17.09 -12.07 -1.04
C HIS A 754 17.92 -10.74 -0.98
N ILE A 755 18.60 -10.56 0.17
CA ILE A 755 19.48 -9.50 0.71
C ILE A 755 18.95 -8.04 0.74
N GLU A 756 18.59 -7.58 1.94
CA GLU A 756 18.98 -6.27 2.50
C GLU A 756 19.18 -6.48 4.02
N TYR A 757 20.10 -5.75 4.66
CA TYR A 757 20.51 -5.98 6.04
C TYR A 757 20.68 -4.70 6.86
N ILE A 758 20.39 -4.81 8.16
CA ILE A 758 20.58 -3.74 9.15
C ILE A 758 21.28 -4.33 10.40
N GLY A 759 22.61 -4.47 10.33
CA GLY A 759 23.53 -4.50 11.49
C GLY A 759 24.12 -5.85 11.94
N GLY A 760 25.46 -5.93 11.94
CA GLY A 760 26.35 -6.99 12.45
C GLY A 760 27.84 -6.61 12.25
N THR A 761 28.79 -7.54 12.44
CA THR A 761 30.23 -7.31 12.19
C THR A 761 30.48 -7.10 10.69
N GLY A 762 30.38 -5.84 10.24
CA GLY A 762 30.15 -5.44 8.84
C GLY A 762 31.17 -5.85 7.76
N ILE A 763 32.13 -6.74 8.03
CA ILE A 763 33.01 -7.34 7.02
C ILE A 763 32.62 -8.78 6.67
N THR A 764 31.89 -9.49 7.53
CA THR A 764 31.70 -10.95 7.37
C THR A 764 30.93 -11.36 6.11
N PRO A 765 29.90 -10.64 5.62
CA PRO A 765 29.28 -10.96 4.34
C PRO A 765 30.22 -10.79 3.16
N ILE A 766 30.98 -9.69 3.14
CA ILE A 766 31.95 -9.38 2.08
C ILE A 766 33.09 -10.41 2.09
N TYR A 767 33.60 -10.76 3.27
CA TYR A 767 34.63 -11.78 3.44
C TYR A 767 34.18 -13.15 2.93
N GLN A 768 32.94 -13.57 3.18
CA GLN A 768 32.40 -14.84 2.67
C GLN A 768 32.37 -14.87 1.12
N VAL A 769 32.01 -13.77 0.48
CA VAL A 769 32.04 -13.63 -0.98
C VAL A 769 33.50 -13.71 -1.48
N MET A 770 34.43 -13.02 -0.84
CA MET A 770 35.85 -13.06 -1.21
C MET A 770 36.44 -14.47 -1.07
N GLN A 771 36.11 -15.21 -0.01
CA GLN A 771 36.54 -16.60 0.16
C GLN A 771 36.04 -17.48 -0.99
N ALA A 772 34.79 -17.31 -1.41
CA ALA A 772 34.21 -18.09 -2.49
C ALA A 772 34.93 -17.83 -3.83
N ILE A 773 35.16 -16.55 -4.17
CA ILE A 773 35.90 -16.14 -5.38
C ILE A 773 37.32 -16.69 -5.37
N LEU A 774 38.06 -16.54 -4.27
CA LEU A 774 39.46 -16.97 -4.18
C LEU A 774 39.65 -18.49 -4.15
N LYS A 775 38.58 -19.24 -3.86
CA LYS A 775 38.60 -20.69 -3.81
C LYS A 775 38.44 -21.32 -5.20
N ASP A 776 37.76 -20.65 -6.12
CA ASP A 776 37.66 -21.09 -7.52
C ASP A 776 38.91 -20.63 -8.29
N PRO A 777 39.81 -21.56 -8.70
CA PRO A 777 41.01 -21.18 -9.45
C PRO A 777 40.71 -20.62 -10.85
N GLU A 778 39.50 -20.84 -11.37
CA GLU A 778 39.07 -20.36 -12.69
C GLU A 778 38.36 -19.00 -12.65
N ASP A 779 37.97 -18.53 -11.46
CA ASP A 779 37.42 -17.20 -11.27
C ASP A 779 38.58 -16.21 -11.21
N ASP A 780 38.58 -15.18 -12.07
CA ASP A 780 39.62 -14.16 -12.19
C ASP A 780 39.21 -12.79 -11.62
N THR A 781 38.07 -12.69 -10.94
CA THR A 781 37.50 -11.45 -10.40
C THR A 781 38.54 -10.68 -9.57
N GLU A 782 38.68 -9.38 -9.85
CA GLU A 782 39.43 -8.43 -9.04
C GLU A 782 38.55 -7.83 -7.93
N MET A 783 39.07 -7.75 -6.72
CA MET A 783 38.37 -7.31 -5.51
C MET A 783 39.09 -6.13 -4.87
N TYR A 784 38.34 -5.05 -4.65
CA TYR A 784 38.79 -3.80 -4.03
C TYR A 784 37.98 -3.57 -2.76
N VAL A 785 38.63 -3.55 -1.61
CA VAL A 785 37.97 -3.47 -0.30
C VAL A 785 38.42 -2.21 0.43
N VAL A 786 37.48 -1.29 0.68
CA VAL A 786 37.69 -0.17 1.60
C VAL A 786 37.06 -0.52 2.94
N TYR A 787 37.87 -0.68 3.99
CA TYR A 787 37.42 -1.18 5.28
C TYR A 787 37.64 -0.17 6.42
N ALA A 788 36.55 0.46 6.85
CA ALA A 788 36.56 1.49 7.88
C ALA A 788 36.34 0.94 9.29
N ASN A 789 37.19 1.38 10.23
CA ASN A 789 37.23 0.94 11.62
C ASN A 789 37.51 2.15 12.56
N ARG A 790 37.38 1.98 13.88
CA ARG A 790 37.68 3.07 14.83
C ARG A 790 39.18 3.24 15.02
N THR A 791 39.87 2.15 15.31
CA THR A 791 41.32 2.06 15.48
C THR A 791 41.88 0.83 14.75
N GLU A 792 43.20 0.69 14.72
CA GLU A 792 43.87 -0.49 14.13
C GLU A 792 43.51 -1.81 14.82
N ASP A 793 43.16 -1.75 16.11
CA ASP A 793 42.80 -2.93 16.92
C ASP A 793 41.36 -3.41 16.63
N ASP A 794 40.54 -2.59 15.97
CA ASP A 794 39.17 -2.93 15.59
C ASP A 794 39.08 -3.67 14.25
N ILE A 795 40.18 -3.74 13.48
CA ILE A 795 40.18 -4.31 12.13
C ILE A 795 40.08 -5.84 12.22
N LEU A 796 38.87 -6.34 12.06
CA LEU A 796 38.61 -7.79 12.06
C LEU A 796 39.25 -8.46 10.84
N LEU A 797 39.79 -9.67 11.02
CA LEU A 797 40.38 -10.49 9.93
C LEU A 797 41.57 -9.83 9.21
N ARG A 798 42.21 -8.83 9.82
CA ARG A 798 43.33 -8.09 9.19
C ARG A 798 44.46 -8.98 8.71
N GLU A 799 44.95 -9.90 9.55
CA GLU A 799 46.08 -10.77 9.19
C GLU A 799 45.78 -11.62 7.95
N GLU A 800 44.53 -12.09 7.82
CA GLU A 800 44.09 -12.90 6.70
C GLU A 800 43.86 -12.07 5.43
N LEU A 801 43.24 -10.90 5.56
CA LEU A 801 43.09 -9.94 4.46
C LEU A 801 44.45 -9.50 3.92
N ASP A 802 45.40 -9.17 4.81
CA ASP A 802 46.78 -8.81 4.44
C ASP A 802 47.52 -9.99 3.78
N ALA A 803 47.29 -11.23 4.25
CA ALA A 803 47.83 -12.43 3.63
C ALA A 803 47.25 -12.66 2.21
N TRP A 804 45.97 -12.38 1.98
CA TRP A 804 45.37 -12.44 0.64
C TRP A 804 45.89 -11.36 -0.28
N VAL A 805 46.09 -10.14 0.20
CA VAL A 805 46.76 -9.07 -0.56
C VAL A 805 48.17 -9.48 -0.96
N TYR A 806 48.92 -10.15 -0.08
CA TYR A 806 50.26 -10.65 -0.40
C TYR A 806 50.23 -11.79 -1.43
N LYS A 807 49.31 -12.76 -1.25
CA LYS A 807 49.23 -13.98 -2.09
C LYS A 807 48.59 -13.71 -3.46
N TYR A 808 47.60 -12.84 -3.53
CA TYR A 808 46.78 -12.55 -4.72
C TYR A 808 46.92 -11.08 -5.15
N LYS A 809 48.16 -10.58 -5.19
CA LYS A 809 48.50 -9.15 -5.32
C LYS A 809 47.83 -8.40 -6.48
N GLU A 810 47.58 -9.08 -7.60
CA GLU A 810 46.91 -8.47 -8.76
C GLU A 810 45.38 -8.41 -8.59
N ARG A 811 44.81 -9.32 -7.79
CA ARG A 811 43.36 -9.54 -7.65
C ARG A 811 42.75 -9.04 -6.35
N VAL A 812 43.52 -8.88 -5.26
CA VAL A 812 42.99 -8.45 -3.96
C VAL A 812 43.70 -7.19 -3.50
N LYS A 813 42.94 -6.10 -3.39
CA LYS A 813 43.40 -4.80 -2.93
C LYS A 813 42.57 -4.40 -1.72
N VAL A 814 43.21 -4.14 -0.58
CA VAL A 814 42.53 -3.74 0.66
C VAL A 814 43.11 -2.42 1.14
N TRP A 815 42.22 -1.46 1.42
CA TRP A 815 42.57 -0.16 1.99
C TRP A 815 41.82 0.05 3.31
N TYR A 816 42.57 0.28 4.38
CA TYR A 816 41.99 0.47 5.71
C TYR A 816 41.77 1.96 6.00
N VAL A 817 40.66 2.27 6.66
CA VAL A 817 40.39 3.63 7.16
C VAL A 817 40.16 3.52 8.66
N VAL A 818 40.89 4.30 9.47
CA VAL A 818 40.67 4.33 10.93
C VAL A 818 40.22 5.72 11.36
N SER A 819 39.27 5.82 12.30
CA SER A 819 38.86 7.13 12.83
C SER A 819 40.00 7.87 13.52
N LYS A 820 40.87 7.13 14.21
CA LYS A 820 42.11 7.65 14.79
C LYS A 820 43.18 6.57 14.86
N SER A 821 44.38 6.86 14.38
CA SER A 821 45.51 5.93 14.51
C SER A 821 46.10 5.96 15.93
N ILE A 822 46.37 4.78 16.49
CA ILE A 822 46.99 4.63 17.82
C ILE A 822 48.43 4.09 17.75
N ARG A 823 48.99 3.88 16.55
CA ARG A 823 50.35 3.36 16.34
C ARG A 823 51.13 4.28 15.39
N GLU A 824 52.41 4.55 15.70
CA GLU A 824 53.27 5.31 14.77
C GLU A 824 53.47 4.53 13.45
N GLY A 825 53.43 5.26 12.32
CA GLY A 825 53.63 4.66 10.99
C GLY A 825 52.38 4.09 10.33
N TRP A 826 51.17 4.53 10.70
CA TRP A 826 49.95 4.20 9.96
C TRP A 826 50.03 4.70 8.53
N LYS A 827 50.02 3.76 7.57
CA LYS A 827 50.24 4.02 6.15
C LYS A 827 48.95 4.17 5.32
N TYR A 828 47.78 4.05 5.96
CA TYR A 828 46.47 4.15 5.30
C TYR A 828 45.73 5.41 5.76
N SER A 829 44.46 5.59 5.37
CA SER A 829 43.70 6.80 5.67
C SER A 829 43.27 6.89 7.15
N GLU A 830 43.24 8.11 7.68
CA GLU A 830 42.66 8.46 8.98
C GLU A 830 41.41 9.34 8.77
N GLY A 831 40.36 9.12 9.56
CA GLY A 831 39.07 9.81 9.48
C GLY A 831 37.91 8.92 9.03
N PHE A 832 37.08 9.43 8.12
CA PHE A 832 35.91 8.74 7.55
C PHE A 832 36.17 8.32 6.10
N ILE A 833 35.32 7.45 5.55
CA ILE A 833 35.31 7.20 4.11
C ILE A 833 34.86 8.47 3.39
N THR A 834 35.74 9.03 2.57
CA THR A 834 35.48 10.22 1.75
C THR A 834 35.42 9.85 0.27
N GLU A 835 34.97 10.79 -0.55
CA GLU A 835 35.02 10.67 -2.01
C GLU A 835 36.44 10.36 -2.50
N ASP A 836 37.45 11.05 -1.97
CA ASP A 836 38.85 10.87 -2.38
C ASP A 836 39.34 9.45 -2.08
N VAL A 837 39.03 8.92 -0.89
CA VAL A 837 39.36 7.54 -0.52
C VAL A 837 38.72 6.54 -1.48
N MET A 838 37.45 6.74 -1.84
CA MET A 838 36.79 5.85 -2.79
C MET A 838 37.39 6.01 -4.19
N ARG A 839 37.59 7.24 -4.68
CA ARG A 839 38.15 7.50 -6.00
C ARG A 839 39.57 6.94 -6.18
N GLU A 840 40.37 6.90 -5.13
CA GLU A 840 41.74 6.37 -5.16
C GLU A 840 41.80 4.85 -5.01
N HIS A 841 40.89 4.24 -4.25
CA HIS A 841 41.02 2.84 -3.82
C HIS A 841 39.93 1.89 -4.33
N ILE A 842 38.90 2.37 -5.03
CA ILE A 842 37.93 1.54 -5.75
C ILE A 842 37.86 1.93 -7.24
N PRO A 843 37.56 0.99 -8.15
CA PRO A 843 37.46 1.28 -9.58
C PRO A 843 36.25 2.17 -9.89
N LYS A 844 36.26 2.79 -11.07
CA LYS A 844 35.07 3.44 -11.63
C LYS A 844 34.10 2.39 -12.14
N ALA A 845 32.83 2.74 -12.23
CA ALA A 845 31.83 1.83 -12.77
C ALA A 845 32.07 1.48 -14.25
N SER A 846 31.86 0.22 -14.57
CA SER A 846 31.71 -0.34 -15.91
C SER A 846 30.66 -1.46 -15.88
N GLU A 847 30.33 -2.02 -17.05
CA GLU A 847 29.38 -3.13 -17.19
C GLU A 847 29.82 -4.38 -16.40
N ASP A 848 31.12 -4.52 -16.10
CA ASP A 848 31.70 -5.67 -15.40
C ASP A 848 31.97 -5.39 -13.90
N THR A 849 31.45 -4.28 -13.36
CA THR A 849 31.68 -3.90 -11.95
C THR A 849 30.44 -4.04 -11.09
N LEU A 850 30.60 -4.63 -9.91
CA LEU A 850 29.56 -4.76 -8.88
C LEU A 850 30.08 -4.19 -7.56
N ALA A 851 29.33 -3.26 -6.97
CA ALA A 851 29.64 -2.72 -5.66
C ALA A 851 28.92 -3.52 -4.56
N LEU A 852 29.64 -3.83 -3.49
CA LEU A 852 29.15 -4.51 -2.30
C LEU A 852 29.37 -3.61 -1.09
N ALA A 853 28.34 -3.35 -0.29
CA ALA A 853 28.48 -2.48 0.89
C ALA A 853 27.78 -3.06 2.11
N CYS A 854 28.45 -3.03 3.26
CA CYS A 854 27.87 -3.42 4.54
C CYS A 854 28.25 -2.36 5.58
N GLY A 855 27.27 -1.89 6.35
CA GLY A 855 27.48 -0.83 7.32
C GLY A 855 26.18 -0.28 7.90
N PRO A 856 26.25 0.58 8.94
CA PRO A 856 25.06 1.21 9.49
C PRO A 856 24.40 2.11 8.43
N PRO A 857 23.05 2.25 8.42
CA PRO A 857 22.34 3.01 7.38
C PRO A 857 22.90 4.41 7.10
N PRO A 858 23.35 5.21 8.10
CA PRO A 858 23.99 6.49 7.83
C PRO A 858 25.28 6.42 7.01
N MET A 859 26.09 5.38 7.19
CA MET A 859 27.31 5.19 6.38
C MET A 859 26.93 4.90 4.92
N ILE A 860 25.98 3.99 4.71
CA ILE A 860 25.51 3.63 3.38
C ILE A 860 24.90 4.85 2.68
N GLN A 861 23.98 5.54 3.35
CA GLN A 861 23.22 6.65 2.80
C GLN A 861 24.06 7.91 2.55
N PHE A 862 24.99 8.24 3.47
CA PHE A 862 25.69 9.53 3.41
C PHE A 862 27.14 9.44 2.91
N ALA A 863 27.76 8.26 2.93
CA ALA A 863 29.15 8.08 2.50
C ALA A 863 29.30 7.12 1.33
N ILE A 864 28.53 6.03 1.25
CA ILE A 864 28.74 5.02 0.20
C ILE A 864 27.94 5.35 -1.07
N ASN A 865 26.61 5.40 -0.99
CA ASN A 865 25.74 5.68 -2.14
C ASN A 865 26.17 6.93 -2.93
N PRO A 866 26.31 8.12 -2.30
CA PRO A 866 26.64 9.33 -3.04
C PRO A 866 28.02 9.28 -3.72
N ASN A 867 28.99 8.60 -3.12
CA ASN A 867 30.34 8.51 -3.67
C ASN A 867 30.45 7.42 -4.75
N LEU A 868 29.67 6.33 -4.68
CA LEU A 868 29.53 5.36 -5.76
C LEU A 868 28.85 5.97 -6.98
N GLU A 869 27.79 6.76 -6.81
CA GLU A 869 27.15 7.50 -7.92
C GLU A 869 28.15 8.42 -8.64
N LYS A 870 28.99 9.13 -7.86
CA LYS A 870 30.08 9.97 -8.40
C LYS A 870 31.15 9.19 -9.16
N LEU A 871 31.28 7.89 -8.91
CA LEU A 871 32.16 6.97 -9.63
C LEU A 871 31.46 6.28 -10.80
N GLY A 872 30.19 6.60 -11.04
CA GLY A 872 29.39 6.14 -12.18
C GLY A 872 28.54 4.90 -11.91
N TYR A 873 28.46 4.41 -10.67
CA TYR A 873 27.68 3.22 -10.33
C TYR A 873 26.19 3.55 -10.33
N ASP A 874 25.38 2.66 -10.91
CA ASP A 874 23.92 2.68 -10.73
C ASP A 874 23.58 1.99 -9.40
N ILE A 875 23.14 2.76 -8.41
CA ILE A 875 22.86 2.24 -7.07
C ILE A 875 21.71 1.22 -7.05
N ASN A 876 20.79 1.26 -8.01
CA ASN A 876 19.66 0.33 -8.04
C ASN A 876 20.03 -1.02 -8.65
N ASN A 877 21.03 -1.03 -9.54
CA ASN A 877 21.34 -2.21 -10.37
C ASN A 877 22.77 -2.76 -10.13
N SER A 878 23.68 -1.94 -9.61
CA SER A 878 25.11 -2.24 -9.47
C SER A 878 25.62 -2.14 -8.03
N LEU A 879 24.75 -1.92 -7.04
CA LEU A 879 25.08 -1.98 -5.62
C LEU A 879 24.25 -3.06 -4.91
N LEU A 880 24.92 -3.96 -4.20
CA LEU A 880 24.29 -4.86 -3.23
C LEU A 880 24.64 -4.40 -1.81
N VAL A 881 23.60 -4.14 -1.01
CA VAL A 881 23.75 -3.74 0.39
C VAL A 881 23.51 -4.94 1.31
N PHE A 882 24.51 -5.25 2.12
CA PHE A 882 24.66 -6.44 2.96
C PHE A 882 24.51 -6.20 4.43
#